data_AF-A0A438N198-F1
#
_entry.id   AF-A0A438N198-F1
#
_cell.length_a   1.000
_cell.length_b   1.000
_cell.length_c   1.000
_cell.angle_alpha   90.00
_cell.angle_beta   90.00
_cell.angle_gamma   90.00
#
_symmetry.space_group_name_H-M   'P 1'
#
loop_
_entity.id
_entity.type
_entity.pdbx_description
1 polymer ?
#
loop_
_entity_poly.entity_id
_entity_poly.type
_entity_poly.pdbx_seq_one_letter_code
_entity_poly.pdbx_strand_id
1 'polypeptide(L)'
;MPSCDHTHLGTFALSKHRLFKTLTSCHRRHRNKMSNLRTQKRLAASVLGAGKRKIWIDPSEISEVANANSRQTIRKLISDGLIIRKPVAVHSRARARELNAARRIGRHRGFGKRKGTSDARMPSQVLWMRRLRVLRRLLVKYRAAGKIDKHLYHELYQLSKGNTFKHKRALVEHIHKAKAEKQRERILKEEMDARRAKTKAARERRQERQQTKQRALLGEDADDTKAELPTPPTFVAVRLGGLLQATKKPKRRSSTESLAEKERNPPARPIPLEFPCYTPPICGSPLSEKHIKTLCKHLATIKRPFDIQDSDLAQLNVHVEQEVGLEQFVPEDLFRSRPFLYDSDLDMMLSELDTANEDAYREILRLPPLEGKTKPRLAYSRNFFIHLEDMSRYWDDSKDQYYEVEAKDAENQDSSSAEGIRVKVDQQITTTTSGGPVDTLETIEAGSSPQQPGMVAVEPSLHLSPPPEVMDIPTRPKLKHVYKGQRLGNGEQMSSGTRVSMVKSLLKMVVHKFNCRDFEISGKERLRIRTTNIPSVFYNFCVAKVPSEMKLARARIVEGPILAVHARSEVRFKSRDGLLTPGSDFLGEKYDFFRELGCMLSLAKQRGREGKEVPKGARPDQWWACKPRWGGGETRWGQLANEVFEEDDPSWSPEEARLQKEKREAAAEQERQMEAATAADLKNLKPEDIMAQALLANERPKKKKRSDTNGGKSADNVEYKDGRRLMYTQPLRRKWFQEWTKIRPNASTWDEKVIYRRIGKPNQQHGSDGWDNVYMLSSVNHHVCLLELLIHQDYVEWLETGKAMDKDDPPVMETTEQPQRHMLYMKRSRWYDVFDVDQRKELLTGIWRVMSWVSREEVPKEELEKVEGLKHQRMAEGADHAMEI
;
A
#
# COMPACT_ATOMS: atom_id res chain seq x y z
N MET A 1 70.06 -15.55 36.21
CA MET A 1 70.46 -14.80 37.42
C MET A 1 70.01 -13.36 37.25
N PRO A 2 69.22 -12.80 38.18
CA PRO A 2 68.56 -13.48 39.30
C PRO A 2 67.14 -13.90 38.87
N SER A 3 66.53 -14.97 39.33
CA SER A 3 66.90 -16.26 39.91
C SER A 3 65.56 -17.02 39.94
N CYS A 4 65.58 -18.30 39.54
CA CYS A 4 64.40 -19.13 39.34
C CYS A 4 63.51 -19.24 40.59
N ASP A 5 62.21 -19.51 40.41
CA ASP A 5 61.71 -20.86 40.69
C ASP A 5 60.31 -21.13 40.10
N HIS A 6 60.22 -22.28 39.43
CA HIS A 6 59.01 -22.93 38.98
C HIS A 6 58.31 -23.60 40.17
N THR A 7 57.00 -23.42 40.32
CA THR A 7 56.12 -24.48 40.83
C THR A 7 54.77 -24.49 40.12
N HIS A 8 54.27 -25.71 39.97
CA HIS A 8 53.19 -26.16 39.12
C HIS A 8 51.85 -26.20 39.89
N LEU A 9 50.76 -26.31 39.12
CA LEU A 9 49.44 -26.89 39.46
C LEU A 9 48.39 -26.01 40.16
N GLY A 10 47.18 -26.10 39.61
CA GLY A 10 45.98 -26.27 40.42
C GLY A 10 44.96 -25.13 40.37
N THR A 11 44.14 -25.09 39.31
CA THR A 11 42.85 -24.39 39.34
C THR A 11 41.86 -25.23 40.16
N PHE A 12 41.72 -24.91 41.45
CA PHE A 12 40.63 -25.39 42.29
C PHE A 12 39.49 -24.35 42.29
N ALA A 13 38.33 -24.75 41.78
CA ALA A 13 37.09 -24.02 41.90
C ALA A 13 36.47 -24.30 43.28
N LEU A 14 36.15 -23.24 44.04
CA LEU A 14 35.40 -23.33 45.30
C LEU A 14 33.94 -22.89 45.13
N SER A 15 33.10 -23.85 45.48
CA SER A 15 31.67 -23.90 45.77
C SER A 15 31.06 -22.70 46.51
N LYS A 16 29.76 -22.46 46.25
CA LYS A 16 28.76 -22.31 47.34
C LYS A 16 27.51 -23.14 47.07
N HIS A 17 27.15 -23.90 48.10
CA HIS A 17 26.08 -24.89 48.25
C HIS A 17 24.64 -24.33 48.27
N ARG A 18 23.68 -25.20 47.91
CA ARG A 18 22.56 -25.65 48.78
C ARG A 18 21.92 -26.89 48.13
N LEU A 19 22.22 -28.10 48.61
CA LEU A 19 21.49 -28.88 49.63
C LEU A 19 20.01 -29.08 49.31
N PHE A 20 19.64 -30.29 48.89
CA PHE A 20 18.58 -31.05 49.55
C PHE A 20 18.88 -32.56 49.49
N LYS A 21 18.79 -33.17 50.67
CA LYS A 21 19.08 -34.56 51.03
C LYS A 21 17.98 -35.50 50.51
N THR A 22 18.30 -36.76 50.20
CA THR A 22 18.02 -37.93 51.08
C THR A 22 18.04 -39.27 50.30
N LEU A 23 18.76 -40.23 50.90
CA LEU A 23 18.49 -41.66 50.97
C LEU A 23 18.53 -42.51 49.69
N THR A 24 19.74 -42.87 49.26
CA THR A 24 19.98 -44.14 48.56
C THR A 24 20.22 -45.24 49.60
N SER A 25 19.17 -46.03 49.87
CA SER A 25 19.29 -47.35 50.47
C SER A 25 19.76 -48.36 49.41
N CYS A 26 20.78 -49.12 49.76
CA CYS A 26 21.24 -50.29 49.03
C CYS A 26 20.11 -51.32 48.93
N HIS A 27 19.75 -51.76 47.72
CA HIS A 27 19.05 -53.02 47.50
C HIS A 27 19.72 -53.81 46.38
N ARG A 28 20.52 -54.78 46.82
CA ARG A 28 20.88 -55.98 46.09
C ARG A 28 19.57 -56.61 45.56
N ARG A 29 19.32 -56.56 44.25
CA ARG A 29 18.19 -57.27 43.63
C ARG A 29 18.71 -58.30 42.63
N HIS A 30 18.19 -59.51 42.80
CA HIS A 30 18.39 -60.70 41.99
C HIS A 30 18.48 -60.41 40.48
N ARG A 31 19.43 -61.06 39.81
CA ARG A 31 19.42 -61.25 38.35
C ARG A 31 18.17 -62.06 37.98
N ASN A 32 17.05 -61.37 37.75
CA ASN A 32 15.95 -61.94 36.98
C ASN A 32 16.45 -62.21 35.56
N LYS A 33 16.28 -63.45 35.07
CA LYS A 33 16.43 -63.80 33.66
C LYS A 33 15.38 -63.02 32.85
N MET A 34 15.67 -61.77 32.48
CA MET A 34 14.89 -61.05 31.47
C MET A 34 15.07 -61.75 30.11
N SER A 35 13.97 -61.93 29.38
CA SER A 35 13.98 -62.43 28.01
C SER A 35 14.84 -61.56 27.08
N ASN A 36 15.59 -62.20 26.17
CA ASN A 36 16.57 -61.52 25.34
C ASN A 36 15.95 -61.00 24.03
N LEU A 37 15.53 -59.73 24.03
CA LEU A 37 14.90 -59.07 22.87
C LEU A 37 15.90 -58.50 21.84
N ARG A 38 17.19 -58.90 21.86
CA ARG A 38 18.21 -58.37 20.93
C ARG A 38 17.90 -58.72 19.47
N THR A 39 17.36 -59.92 19.23
CA THR A 39 17.01 -60.40 17.88
C THR A 39 15.83 -59.62 17.32
N GLN A 40 14.78 -59.44 18.11
CA GLN A 40 13.58 -58.67 17.80
C GLN A 40 13.94 -57.21 17.52
N LYS A 41 14.78 -56.60 18.35
CA LYS A 41 15.29 -55.24 18.14
C LYS A 41 16.14 -55.09 16.88
N ARG A 42 16.89 -56.13 16.48
CA ARG A 42 17.66 -56.18 15.22
C ARG A 42 16.73 -56.34 14.01
N LEU A 43 15.73 -57.23 14.10
CA LEU A 43 14.75 -57.45 13.04
C LEU A 43 13.89 -56.21 12.82
N ALA A 44 13.39 -55.58 13.89
CA ALA A 44 12.65 -54.33 13.83
C ALA A 44 13.45 -53.19 13.20
N ALA A 45 14.74 -53.07 13.52
CA ALA A 45 15.65 -52.10 12.89
C ALA A 45 15.78 -52.32 11.36
N SER A 46 15.91 -53.57 10.93
CA SER A 46 15.99 -53.94 9.51
C SER A 46 14.67 -53.71 8.78
N VAL A 47 13.53 -53.97 9.44
CA VAL A 47 12.18 -53.82 8.86
C VAL A 47 11.80 -52.34 8.74
N LEU A 48 12.13 -51.51 9.73
CA LEU A 48 11.82 -50.06 9.74
C LEU A 48 12.86 -49.19 9.02
N GLY A 49 13.95 -49.79 8.50
CA GLY A 49 15.05 -49.06 7.86
C GLY A 49 15.73 -48.04 8.78
N ALA A 50 15.78 -48.32 10.08
CA ALA A 50 16.28 -47.40 11.10
C ALA A 50 17.31 -48.09 12.01
N GLY A 51 18.27 -47.34 12.55
CA GLY A 51 19.26 -47.91 13.48
C GLY A 51 18.62 -48.40 14.79
N LYS A 52 19.20 -49.42 15.43
CA LYS A 52 18.71 -50.03 16.68
C LYS A 52 18.43 -49.03 17.82
N ARG A 53 19.12 -47.88 17.82
CA ARG A 53 18.91 -46.77 18.79
C ARG A 53 17.54 -46.08 18.65
N LYS A 54 16.88 -46.21 17.50
CA LYS A 54 15.57 -45.61 17.21
C LYS A 54 14.41 -46.59 17.37
N ILE A 55 14.68 -47.84 17.72
CA ILE A 55 13.65 -48.83 18.00
C ILE A 55 13.28 -48.78 19.48
N TRP A 56 12.03 -48.46 19.75
CA TRP A 56 11.39 -48.62 21.05
C TRP A 56 10.54 -49.89 21.02
N ILE A 57 10.56 -50.63 22.13
CA ILE A 57 9.78 -51.84 22.35
C ILE A 57 9.08 -51.62 23.68
N ASP A 58 7.79 -51.91 23.74
CA ASP A 58 7.00 -51.78 24.97
C ASP A 58 7.56 -52.69 26.08
N PRO A 59 7.90 -52.14 27.27
CA PRO A 59 8.34 -52.94 28.41
C PRO A 59 7.21 -53.74 29.09
N SER A 60 5.95 -53.46 28.79
CA SER A 60 4.80 -54.15 29.41
C SER A 60 4.51 -55.48 28.69
N GLU A 61 4.60 -55.49 27.35
CA GLU A 61 4.32 -56.65 26.48
C GLU A 61 5.59 -57.39 26.03
N ILE A 62 6.50 -57.61 26.97
CA ILE A 62 7.78 -58.29 26.68
C ILE A 62 7.58 -59.75 26.25
N SER A 63 6.56 -60.43 26.79
CA SER A 63 6.21 -61.83 26.47
C SER A 63 5.77 -61.98 25.01
N GLU A 64 4.88 -61.10 24.55
CA GLU A 64 4.36 -61.12 23.18
C GLU A 64 5.45 -60.78 22.16
N VAL A 65 6.28 -59.78 22.47
CA VAL A 65 7.40 -59.41 21.59
C VAL A 65 8.46 -60.52 21.55
N ALA A 66 8.73 -61.21 22.66
CA ALA A 66 9.70 -62.31 22.71
C ALA A 66 9.32 -63.48 21.77
N ASN A 67 8.03 -63.76 21.60
CA ASN A 67 7.52 -64.82 20.72
C ASN A 67 7.66 -64.50 19.22
N ALA A 68 7.89 -63.24 18.85
CA ALA A 68 8.01 -62.82 17.46
C ALA A 68 9.42 -63.08 16.87
N ASN A 69 9.56 -64.18 16.14
CA ASN A 69 10.84 -64.60 15.54
C ASN A 69 10.98 -64.28 14.04
N SER A 70 9.89 -63.90 13.35
CA SER A 70 9.87 -63.60 11.91
C SER A 70 9.80 -62.09 11.62
N ARG A 71 10.26 -61.66 10.44
CA ARG A 71 10.07 -60.27 9.98
C ARG A 71 8.60 -59.92 9.78
N GLN A 72 7.76 -60.89 9.39
CA GLN A 72 6.32 -60.67 9.21
C GLN A 72 5.62 -60.41 10.54
N THR A 73 5.93 -61.18 11.59
CA THR A 73 5.37 -60.97 12.94
C THR A 73 5.86 -59.64 13.53
N ILE A 74 7.11 -59.26 13.29
CA ILE A 74 7.63 -57.94 13.69
C ILE A 74 6.90 -56.79 12.96
N ARG A 75 6.48 -56.95 11.69
CA ARG A 75 5.64 -55.94 11.01
C ARG A 75 4.26 -55.81 11.66
N LYS A 76 3.66 -56.93 12.08
CA LYS A 76 2.39 -56.93 12.81
C LYS A 76 2.52 -56.16 14.14
N LEU A 77 3.54 -56.47 14.94
CA LEU A 77 3.84 -55.73 16.20
C LEU A 77 4.16 -54.24 16.00
N ILE A 78 4.66 -53.84 14.83
CA ILE A 78 4.84 -52.43 14.48
C ILE A 78 3.49 -51.77 14.16
N SER A 79 2.61 -52.47 13.44
CA SER A 79 1.26 -52.02 13.12
C SER A 79 0.40 -51.87 14.38
N ASP A 80 0.54 -52.82 15.31
CA ASP A 80 -0.19 -52.87 16.59
C ASP A 80 0.37 -51.85 17.62
N GLY A 81 1.48 -51.18 17.31
CA GLY A 81 2.06 -50.11 18.14
C GLY A 81 2.99 -50.59 19.27
N LEU A 82 3.19 -51.89 19.43
CA LEU A 82 4.09 -52.48 20.43
C LEU A 82 5.58 -52.22 20.14
N ILE A 83 5.92 -51.98 18.86
CA ILE A 83 7.25 -51.56 18.42
C ILE A 83 7.16 -50.24 17.66
N ILE A 84 7.75 -49.18 18.22
CA ILE A 84 7.67 -47.82 17.65
C ILE A 84 9.04 -47.33 17.19
N ARG A 85 9.08 -46.64 16.04
CA ARG A 85 10.23 -45.86 15.61
C ARG A 85 10.26 -44.51 16.36
N LYS A 86 11.21 -44.36 17.29
CA LYS A 86 11.46 -43.08 17.96
C LYS A 86 11.78 -41.99 16.94
N PRO A 87 11.27 -40.76 17.13
CA PRO A 87 11.61 -39.64 16.25
C PRO A 87 13.11 -39.33 16.28
N VAL A 88 13.60 -38.68 15.22
CA VAL A 88 14.99 -38.22 15.13
C VAL A 88 15.19 -37.10 16.15
N ALA A 89 16.34 -37.08 16.82
CA ALA A 89 16.66 -35.99 17.72
C ALA A 89 16.86 -34.72 16.89
N VAL A 90 16.10 -33.67 17.16
CA VAL A 90 16.05 -32.48 16.30
C VAL A 90 17.35 -31.67 16.45
N HIS A 91 18.13 -31.57 15.37
CA HIS A 91 19.22 -30.60 15.27
C HIS A 91 18.72 -29.30 14.64
N SER A 92 18.27 -28.37 15.49
CA SER A 92 17.73 -27.10 15.02
C SER A 92 18.79 -26.25 14.31
N ARG A 93 18.46 -25.81 13.08
CA ARG A 93 19.24 -24.83 12.31
C ARG A 93 18.80 -23.37 12.56
N ALA A 94 17.89 -23.13 13.52
CA ALA A 94 17.33 -21.80 13.76
C ALA A 94 18.43 -20.76 14.05
N ARG A 95 19.34 -21.06 14.99
CA ARG A 95 20.48 -20.19 15.33
C ARG A 95 21.43 -19.92 14.15
N ALA A 96 21.69 -20.95 13.34
CA ALA A 96 22.52 -20.80 12.14
C ALA A 96 21.86 -19.92 11.08
N ARG A 97 20.53 -20.04 10.90
CA ARG A 97 19.73 -19.19 9.99
C ARG A 97 19.70 -17.74 10.45
N GLU A 98 19.49 -17.53 11.75
CA GLU A 98 19.51 -16.20 12.36
C GLU A 98 20.88 -15.54 12.23
N LEU A 99 21.97 -16.26 12.52
CA LEU A 99 23.34 -15.76 12.33
C LEU A 99 23.61 -15.41 10.86
N ASN A 100 23.14 -16.23 9.91
CA ASN A 100 23.27 -15.95 8.49
C ASN A 100 22.44 -14.73 8.06
N ALA A 101 21.24 -14.52 8.63
CA ALA A 101 20.44 -13.32 8.41
C ALA A 101 21.14 -12.07 8.96
N ALA A 102 21.69 -12.15 10.18
CA ALA A 102 22.48 -11.08 10.78
C ALA A 102 23.74 -10.77 9.95
N ARG A 103 24.46 -11.81 9.47
CA ARG A 103 25.62 -11.66 8.57
C ARG A 103 25.23 -11.04 7.22
N ARG A 104 24.05 -11.34 6.69
CA ARG A 104 23.52 -10.74 5.44
C ARG A 104 23.25 -9.25 5.61
N ILE A 105 22.74 -8.83 6.77
CA ILE A 105 22.50 -7.43 7.13
C ILE A 105 23.83 -6.68 7.39
N GLY A 106 24.92 -7.40 7.65
CA GLY A 106 26.27 -6.82 7.80
C GLY A 106 26.90 -7.03 9.17
N ARG A 107 26.17 -7.59 10.13
CA ARG A 107 26.69 -7.91 11.48
C ARG A 107 27.75 -9.00 11.42
N HIS A 108 28.66 -9.02 12.39
CA HIS A 108 29.75 -10.01 12.50
C HIS A 108 30.72 -10.05 11.29
N ARG A 109 30.93 -8.92 10.58
CA ARG A 109 31.86 -8.78 9.44
C ARG A 109 33.05 -7.84 9.70
N GLY A 110 33.17 -7.27 10.90
CA GLY A 110 34.26 -6.38 11.31
C GLY A 110 35.63 -7.05 11.35
N PHE A 111 36.70 -6.26 11.49
CA PHE A 111 38.09 -6.74 11.40
C PHE A 111 38.40 -7.90 12.36
N GLY A 112 37.94 -7.85 13.62
CA GLY A 112 38.15 -8.92 14.60
C GLY A 112 37.49 -10.28 14.27
N LYS A 113 36.59 -10.34 13.27
CA LYS A 113 35.99 -11.59 12.76
C LYS A 113 36.60 -12.07 11.44
N ARG A 114 37.58 -11.35 10.89
CA ARG A 114 38.29 -11.73 9.66
C ARG A 114 39.55 -12.50 10.04
N LYS A 115 39.70 -13.72 9.51
CA LYS A 115 40.87 -14.58 9.75
C LYS A 115 41.75 -14.79 8.52
N GLY A 116 41.17 -14.76 7.32
CA GLY A 116 41.91 -14.78 6.05
C GLY A 116 42.15 -13.38 5.49
N THR A 117 43.14 -13.26 4.59
CA THR A 117 43.46 -12.03 3.84
C THR A 117 42.28 -11.57 2.98
N SER A 118 42.30 -10.32 2.52
CA SER A 118 41.24 -9.80 1.64
C SER A 118 41.09 -10.62 0.37
N ASP A 119 42.23 -11.02 -0.24
CA ASP A 119 42.25 -11.77 -1.49
C ASP A 119 41.75 -13.22 -1.30
N ALA A 120 42.09 -13.88 -0.19
CA ALA A 120 41.54 -15.21 0.13
C ALA A 120 40.02 -15.20 0.35
N ARG A 121 39.45 -14.08 0.85
CA ARG A 121 38.01 -13.93 1.10
C ARG A 121 37.24 -13.55 -0.15
N MET A 122 37.80 -12.66 -0.98
CA MET A 122 37.23 -12.19 -2.24
C MET A 122 38.38 -11.89 -3.21
N PRO A 123 38.77 -12.88 -4.05
CA PRO A 123 39.92 -12.73 -4.93
C PRO A 123 39.76 -11.57 -5.91
N SER A 124 40.84 -10.81 -6.09
CA SER A 124 40.89 -9.64 -6.98
C SER A 124 40.59 -10.03 -8.43
N GLN A 125 41.04 -11.20 -8.86
CA GLN A 125 40.74 -11.78 -10.17
C GLN A 125 39.23 -12.02 -10.37
N VAL A 126 38.52 -12.49 -9.34
CA VAL A 126 37.06 -12.70 -9.40
C VAL A 126 36.31 -11.38 -9.54
N LEU A 127 36.75 -10.35 -8.82
CA LEU A 127 36.18 -9.00 -8.94
C LEU A 127 36.42 -8.40 -10.33
N TRP A 128 37.64 -8.54 -10.87
CA TRP A 128 37.98 -8.12 -12.23
C TRP A 128 37.13 -8.82 -13.29
N MET A 129 37.03 -10.15 -13.22
CA MET A 129 36.21 -10.95 -14.13
C MET A 129 34.74 -10.54 -14.08
N ARG A 130 34.16 -10.40 -12.88
CA ARG A 130 32.76 -9.97 -12.72
C ARG A 130 32.54 -8.59 -13.33
N ARG A 131 33.41 -7.63 -13.04
CA ARG A 131 33.33 -6.27 -13.59
C ARG A 131 33.40 -6.30 -15.12
N LEU A 132 34.44 -6.92 -15.68
CA LEU A 132 34.68 -6.93 -17.13
C LEU A 132 33.54 -7.62 -17.89
N ARG A 133 33.04 -8.76 -17.37
CA ARG A 133 31.89 -9.47 -17.96
C ARG A 133 30.62 -8.62 -17.94
N VAL A 134 30.37 -7.86 -16.87
CA VAL A 134 29.21 -6.95 -16.77
C VAL A 134 29.29 -5.81 -17.77
N LEU A 135 30.47 -5.19 -17.93
CA LEU A 135 30.69 -4.10 -18.90
C LEU A 135 30.51 -4.60 -20.33
N ARG A 136 31.16 -5.71 -20.70
CA ARG A 136 31.07 -6.28 -22.05
C ARG A 136 29.65 -6.73 -22.40
N ARG A 137 28.94 -7.40 -21.48
CA ARG A 137 27.54 -7.79 -21.68
C ARG A 137 26.63 -6.59 -21.93
N LEU A 138 26.88 -5.46 -21.25
CA LEU A 138 26.13 -4.23 -21.49
C LEU A 138 26.40 -3.67 -22.89
N LEU A 139 27.66 -3.62 -23.32
CA LEU A 139 28.04 -3.14 -24.65
C LEU A 139 27.41 -3.99 -25.76
N VAL A 140 27.47 -5.32 -25.64
CA VAL A 140 26.83 -6.24 -26.59
C VAL A 140 25.32 -5.98 -26.66
N LYS A 141 24.65 -5.85 -25.51
CA LYS A 141 23.22 -5.54 -25.44
C LYS A 141 22.88 -4.19 -26.09
N TYR A 142 23.71 -3.17 -25.90
CA TYR A 142 23.46 -1.84 -26.46
C TYR A 142 23.69 -1.79 -27.97
N ARG A 143 24.66 -2.57 -28.48
CA ARG A 143 24.89 -2.73 -29.91
C ARG A 143 23.72 -3.45 -30.58
N ALA A 144 23.28 -4.58 -30.01
CA ALA A 144 22.12 -5.32 -30.52
C ALA A 144 20.83 -4.49 -30.51
N ALA A 145 20.66 -3.59 -29.53
CA ALA A 145 19.52 -2.69 -29.45
C ALA A 145 19.67 -1.41 -30.32
N GLY A 146 20.72 -1.28 -31.14
CA GLY A 146 20.98 -0.11 -31.98
C GLY A 146 21.27 1.19 -31.20
N LYS A 147 21.53 1.12 -29.89
CA LYS A 147 21.80 2.31 -29.08
C LYS A 147 23.19 2.88 -29.31
N ILE A 148 24.13 2.01 -29.66
CA ILE A 148 25.51 2.33 -30.01
C ILE A 148 25.84 1.67 -31.35
N ASP A 149 26.69 2.34 -32.12
CA ASP A 149 27.21 1.85 -33.39
C ASP A 149 28.39 0.88 -33.17
N LYS A 150 28.74 0.09 -34.20
CA LYS A 150 29.87 -0.86 -34.19
C LYS A 150 31.21 -0.18 -33.87
N HIS A 151 31.41 1.04 -34.35
CA HIS A 151 32.65 1.80 -34.15
C HIS A 151 32.81 2.22 -32.69
N LEU A 152 31.79 2.87 -32.14
CA LEU A 152 31.75 3.25 -30.73
C LEU A 152 31.78 2.02 -29.81
N TYR A 153 31.19 0.89 -30.22
CA TYR A 153 31.31 -0.37 -29.49
C TYR A 153 32.75 -0.86 -29.39
N HIS A 154 33.52 -0.84 -30.49
CA HIS A 154 34.90 -1.34 -30.50
C HIS A 154 35.81 -0.51 -29.61
N GLU A 155 35.71 0.82 -29.69
CA GLU A 155 36.44 1.75 -28.82
C GLU A 155 36.14 1.49 -27.33
N LEU A 156 34.85 1.46 -26.97
CA LEU A 156 34.43 1.22 -25.59
C LEU A 156 34.80 -0.18 -25.08
N TYR A 157 34.91 -1.16 -25.97
CA TYR A 157 35.35 -2.52 -25.63
C TYR A 157 36.81 -2.53 -25.20
N GLN A 158 37.69 -1.81 -25.91
CA GLN A 158 39.10 -1.68 -25.55
C GLN A 158 39.28 -0.84 -24.29
N LEU A 159 38.57 0.29 -24.16
CA LEU A 159 38.59 1.10 -22.94
C LEU A 159 38.08 0.33 -21.70
N SER A 160 37.11 -0.56 -21.89
CA SER A 160 36.65 -1.45 -20.82
C SER A 160 37.72 -2.47 -20.40
N LYS A 161 38.55 -2.95 -21.34
CA LYS A 161 39.71 -3.80 -21.05
C LYS A 161 40.81 -3.01 -20.33
N GLY A 162 41.00 -1.74 -20.68
CA GLY A 162 41.97 -0.80 -20.09
C GLY A 162 41.62 -0.26 -18.71
N ASN A 163 40.54 -0.72 -18.06
CA ASN A 163 40.14 -0.28 -16.72
C ASN A 163 39.78 1.22 -16.59
N THR A 164 39.45 1.88 -17.70
CA THR A 164 38.93 3.26 -17.72
C THR A 164 37.59 3.34 -16.96
N PHE A 165 36.77 2.30 -17.05
CA PHE A 165 35.46 2.24 -16.39
C PHE A 165 35.50 1.40 -15.11
N LYS A 166 35.33 2.05 -13.95
CA LYS A 166 35.32 1.36 -12.64
C LYS A 166 34.08 0.51 -12.40
N HIS A 167 32.94 0.89 -12.97
CA HIS A 167 31.66 0.20 -12.82
C HIS A 167 30.69 0.55 -13.96
N LYS A 168 29.60 -0.22 -14.07
CA LYS A 168 28.59 -0.10 -15.14
C LYS A 168 28.02 1.32 -15.33
N ARG A 169 27.86 2.08 -14.23
CA ARG A 169 27.29 3.44 -14.28
C ARG A 169 28.19 4.41 -15.06
N ALA A 170 29.47 4.49 -14.70
CA ALA A 170 30.49 5.27 -15.41
C ALA A 170 30.52 4.98 -16.93
N LEU A 171 30.44 3.70 -17.33
CA LEU A 171 30.35 3.35 -18.76
C LEU A 171 29.09 3.91 -19.43
N VAL A 172 27.93 3.85 -18.75
CA VAL A 172 26.67 4.39 -19.29
C VAL A 172 26.73 5.91 -19.40
N GLU A 173 27.26 6.58 -18.39
CA GLU A 173 27.45 8.05 -18.39
C GLU A 173 28.38 8.47 -19.53
N HIS A 174 29.49 7.76 -19.74
CA HIS A 174 30.39 7.99 -20.87
C HIS A 174 29.70 7.80 -22.22
N ILE A 175 28.90 6.74 -22.37
CA ILE A 175 28.12 6.51 -23.61
C ILE A 175 27.14 7.66 -23.86
N HIS A 176 26.46 8.16 -22.83
CA HIS A 176 25.52 9.26 -22.99
C HIS A 176 26.24 10.54 -23.40
N LYS A 177 27.39 10.84 -22.79
CA LYS A 177 28.23 12.00 -23.14
C LYS A 177 28.72 11.91 -24.59
N ALA A 178 29.36 10.79 -24.96
CA ALA A 178 29.86 10.57 -26.32
C ALA A 178 28.76 10.62 -27.39
N LYS A 179 27.55 10.16 -27.08
CA LYS A 179 26.40 10.26 -28.00
C LYS A 179 25.90 11.70 -28.15
N ALA A 180 25.86 12.46 -27.07
CA ALA A 180 25.44 13.86 -27.11
C ALA A 180 26.42 14.70 -27.94
N GLU A 181 27.72 14.47 -27.78
CA GLU A 181 28.79 15.12 -28.57
C GLU A 181 28.65 14.78 -30.06
N LYS A 182 28.55 13.49 -30.40
CA LYS A 182 28.36 13.06 -31.80
C LYS A 182 27.07 13.61 -32.44
N GLN A 183 26.01 13.77 -31.66
CA GLN A 183 24.76 14.36 -32.15
C GLN A 183 24.92 15.85 -32.43
N ARG A 184 25.63 16.60 -31.56
CA ARG A 184 25.93 18.03 -31.78
C ARG A 184 26.76 18.23 -33.04
N GLU A 185 27.81 17.43 -33.22
CA GLU A 185 28.64 17.47 -34.44
C GLU A 185 27.82 17.21 -35.70
N ARG A 186 26.89 16.24 -35.64
CA ARG A 186 26.01 15.93 -36.77
C ARG A 186 25.09 17.10 -37.13
N ILE A 187 24.45 17.72 -36.13
CA ILE A 187 23.55 18.87 -36.35
C ILE A 187 24.32 20.03 -36.97
N LEU A 188 25.50 20.36 -36.46
CA LEU A 188 26.36 21.41 -37.01
C LEU A 188 26.75 21.11 -38.46
N LYS A 189 27.10 19.85 -38.76
CA LYS A 189 27.44 19.43 -40.13
C LYS A 189 26.23 19.54 -41.07
N GLU A 190 25.07 19.06 -40.65
CA GLU A 190 23.82 19.15 -41.42
C GLU A 190 23.43 20.61 -41.69
N GLU A 191 23.61 21.50 -40.72
CA GLU A 191 23.37 22.94 -40.89
C GLU A 191 24.34 23.55 -41.92
N MET A 192 25.63 23.24 -41.82
CA MET A 192 26.63 23.75 -42.76
C MET A 192 26.39 23.22 -44.18
N ASP A 193 26.02 21.95 -44.33
CA ASP A 193 25.71 21.35 -45.63
C ASP A 193 24.40 21.90 -46.20
N ALA A 194 23.39 22.19 -45.37
CA ALA A 194 22.17 22.88 -45.79
C ALA A 194 22.46 24.30 -46.27
N ARG A 195 23.34 25.05 -45.59
CA ARG A 195 23.80 26.37 -46.04
C ARG A 195 24.52 26.28 -47.38
N ARG A 196 25.42 25.31 -47.57
CA ARG A 196 26.12 25.07 -48.85
C ARG A 196 25.14 24.73 -49.97
N ALA A 197 24.17 23.85 -49.71
CA ALA A 197 23.15 23.46 -50.68
C ALA A 197 22.27 24.65 -51.10
N LYS A 198 21.86 25.49 -50.13
CA LYS A 198 21.08 26.70 -50.41
C LYS A 198 21.85 27.70 -51.27
N THR A 199 23.13 27.92 -50.98
CA THR A 199 24.00 28.80 -51.79
C THR A 199 24.21 28.23 -53.19
N LYS A 200 24.42 26.92 -53.32
CA LYS A 200 24.56 26.24 -54.62
C LYS A 200 23.29 26.38 -55.47
N ALA A 201 22.12 26.08 -54.90
CA ALA A 201 20.84 26.22 -55.60
C ALA A 201 20.53 27.67 -56.00
N ALA A 202 20.90 28.66 -55.17
CA ALA A 202 20.76 30.07 -55.53
C ALA A 202 21.67 30.47 -56.70
N ARG A 203 22.88 29.90 -56.77
CA ARG A 203 23.82 30.12 -57.88
C ARG A 203 23.30 29.52 -59.18
N GLU A 204 22.81 28.29 -59.15
CA GLU A 204 22.22 27.59 -60.30
C GLU A 204 21.00 28.36 -60.84
N ARG A 205 20.06 28.76 -59.98
CA ARG A 205 18.92 29.59 -60.39
C ARG A 205 19.31 30.93 -61.02
N ARG A 206 20.42 31.54 -60.56
CA ARG A 206 20.93 32.79 -61.14
C ARG A 206 21.52 32.54 -62.53
N GLN A 207 22.23 31.44 -62.72
CA GLN A 207 22.76 31.03 -64.02
C GLN A 207 21.63 30.70 -64.99
N GLU A 208 20.62 29.94 -64.57
CA GLU A 208 19.43 29.64 -65.37
C GLU A 208 18.74 30.93 -65.82
N ARG A 209 18.48 31.89 -64.91
CA ARG A 209 17.89 33.18 -65.26
C ARG A 209 18.73 33.97 -66.28
N GLN A 210 20.06 33.93 -66.17
CA GLN A 210 20.95 34.60 -67.12
C GLN A 210 20.90 33.92 -68.50
N GLN A 211 20.87 32.59 -68.54
CA GLN A 211 20.73 31.82 -69.78
C GLN A 211 19.36 32.03 -70.43
N THR A 212 18.27 32.01 -69.65
CA THR A 212 16.92 32.33 -70.16
C THR A 212 16.87 33.76 -70.71
N LYS A 213 17.48 34.74 -70.02
CA LYS A 213 17.54 36.13 -70.49
C LYS A 213 18.39 36.27 -71.76
N GLN A 214 19.50 35.55 -71.89
CA GLN A 214 20.31 35.54 -73.11
C GLN A 214 19.55 34.93 -74.29
N ARG A 215 18.86 33.79 -74.08
CA ARG A 215 18.01 33.16 -75.11
C ARG A 215 16.89 34.09 -75.57
N ALA A 216 16.20 34.73 -74.63
CA ALA A 216 15.16 35.70 -74.94
C ALA A 216 15.69 36.96 -75.68
N LEU A 217 16.93 37.38 -75.40
CA LEU A 217 17.54 38.53 -76.06
C LEU A 217 18.02 38.21 -77.50
N LEU A 218 18.41 36.96 -77.76
CA LEU A 218 18.84 36.50 -79.09
C LEU A 218 17.66 36.33 -80.08
N GLY A 219 16.42 36.54 -79.64
CA GLY A 219 15.25 36.57 -80.54
C GLY A 219 14.99 35.23 -81.23
N GLU A 220 15.29 34.11 -80.58
CA GLU A 220 14.81 32.80 -81.00
C GLU A 220 13.36 32.62 -80.52
N ASP A 221 12.43 33.29 -81.20
CA ASP A 221 11.05 32.83 -81.27
C ASP A 221 10.84 32.27 -82.69
N ALA A 222 10.87 30.95 -82.84
CA ALA A 222 10.40 30.27 -84.03
C ALA A 222 9.88 28.86 -83.70
N ASP A 223 8.69 28.61 -84.21
CA ASP A 223 7.77 27.52 -83.98
C ASP A 223 8.19 26.13 -84.50
N ASP A 224 7.44 25.15 -83.98
CA ASP A 224 7.01 23.88 -84.57
C ASP A 224 7.89 22.62 -84.50
N THR A 225 7.47 21.69 -83.61
CA THR A 225 6.96 20.38 -84.07
C THR A 225 6.04 19.74 -83.01
N LYS A 226 4.87 19.32 -83.47
CA LYS A 226 3.81 18.57 -82.77
C LYS A 226 4.36 17.43 -81.90
N ALA A 227 3.98 17.41 -80.62
CA ALA A 227 3.83 16.16 -79.85
C ALA A 227 2.76 16.35 -78.76
N GLU A 228 1.73 15.51 -78.87
CA GLU A 228 0.57 15.22 -78.00
C GLU A 228 0.43 15.86 -76.61
N LEU A 229 -0.79 16.36 -76.38
CA LEU A 229 -1.43 16.52 -75.07
C LEU A 229 -1.47 15.18 -74.31
N PRO A 230 -1.06 15.08 -73.03
CA PRO A 230 -1.48 13.98 -72.19
C PRO A 230 -2.83 14.33 -71.55
N THR A 231 -3.88 13.60 -71.95
CA THR A 231 -5.13 13.50 -71.17
C THR A 231 -4.87 12.97 -69.76
N PRO A 232 -5.67 13.33 -68.75
CA PRO A 232 -5.51 12.80 -67.39
C PRO A 232 -5.79 11.28 -67.36
N PRO A 233 -4.89 10.43 -66.82
CA PRO A 233 -5.11 9.00 -66.82
C PRO A 233 -6.12 8.61 -65.74
N THR A 234 -7.20 7.97 -66.19
CA THR A 234 -8.12 7.21 -65.35
C THR A 234 -7.47 5.88 -64.96
N PHE A 235 -7.45 5.63 -63.64
CA PHE A 235 -7.41 4.33 -62.95
C PHE A 235 -7.22 3.04 -63.78
N VAL A 236 -6.08 2.34 -63.59
CA VAL A 236 -6.01 0.92 -63.19
C VAL A 236 -4.70 0.70 -62.42
N ALA A 237 -4.80 0.07 -61.25
CA ALA A 237 -3.71 -0.19 -60.32
C ALA A 237 -3.23 -1.64 -60.41
N VAL A 238 -1.92 -1.85 -60.61
CA VAL A 238 -1.20 -3.07 -60.19
C VAL A 238 0.15 -2.70 -59.55
N ARG A 239 0.31 -3.19 -58.32
CA ARG A 239 1.48 -3.34 -57.41
C ARG A 239 2.69 -4.02 -58.09
N LEU A 240 3.97 -3.90 -57.73
CA LEU A 240 4.80 -3.70 -56.51
C LEU A 240 6.18 -3.18 -57.01
N GLY A 241 7.10 -2.50 -56.29
CA GLY A 241 7.30 -2.12 -54.89
C GLY A 241 8.73 -1.55 -54.70
N GLY A 242 8.99 -0.80 -53.62
CA GLY A 242 10.34 -0.39 -53.15
C GLY A 242 10.58 1.14 -53.11
N LEU A 243 9.90 1.94 -52.27
CA LEU A 243 10.09 2.19 -50.82
C LEU A 243 11.25 3.14 -50.43
N LEU A 244 11.18 4.40 -50.88
CA LEU A 244 11.75 5.56 -50.17
C LEU A 244 10.71 6.11 -49.20
N GLN A 245 10.96 5.96 -47.89
CA GLN A 245 10.08 6.45 -46.82
C GLN A 245 10.23 7.98 -46.68
N ALA A 246 9.27 8.71 -47.24
CA ALA A 246 8.99 10.08 -46.85
C ALA A 246 8.59 10.09 -45.35
N THR A 247 9.36 10.80 -44.53
CA THR A 247 9.02 11.07 -43.14
C THR A 247 7.83 12.03 -43.08
N LYS A 248 6.63 11.45 -43.08
CA LYS A 248 5.40 12.14 -42.69
C LYS A 248 5.65 12.84 -41.35
N LYS A 249 5.52 14.17 -41.32
CA LYS A 249 5.17 14.90 -40.09
C LYS A 249 4.02 14.13 -39.43
N PRO A 250 4.07 13.86 -38.12
CA PRO A 250 3.01 13.11 -37.47
C PRO A 250 1.72 13.92 -37.62
N LYS A 251 0.80 13.38 -38.43
CA LYS A 251 -0.61 13.74 -38.39
C LYS A 251 -1.01 13.54 -36.93
N ARG A 252 -1.29 14.64 -36.22
CA ARG A 252 -1.89 14.63 -34.88
C ARG A 252 -3.08 13.67 -35.01
N ARG A 253 -3.02 12.50 -34.36
CA ARG A 253 -4.15 11.57 -34.34
C ARG A 253 -5.30 12.29 -33.65
N SER A 254 -6.24 12.79 -34.45
CA SER A 254 -7.59 13.09 -34.02
C SER A 254 -8.32 11.75 -33.87
N SER A 255 -8.15 11.15 -32.70
CA SER A 255 -9.01 10.12 -32.13
C SER A 255 -8.42 9.79 -30.76
N THR A 256 -8.90 10.48 -29.74
CA THR A 256 -8.98 9.89 -28.42
C THR A 256 -9.93 8.70 -28.55
N GLU A 257 -9.44 7.56 -29.04
CA GLU A 257 -10.18 6.29 -28.88
C GLU A 257 -10.43 6.14 -27.38
N SER A 258 -11.71 6.09 -27.02
CA SER A 258 -12.12 5.95 -25.64
C SER A 258 -11.55 4.62 -25.11
N LEU A 259 -11.06 4.60 -23.86
CA LEU A 259 -10.56 3.34 -23.27
C LEU A 259 -11.64 2.24 -23.26
N ALA A 260 -12.92 2.63 -23.37
CA ALA A 260 -14.07 1.75 -23.45
C ALA A 260 -14.10 0.91 -24.73
N GLU A 261 -13.68 1.46 -25.88
CA GLU A 261 -13.74 0.77 -27.17
C GLU A 261 -12.54 -0.15 -27.43
N LYS A 262 -11.45 0.02 -26.68
CA LYS A 262 -10.20 -0.70 -26.88
C LYS A 262 -10.21 -2.09 -26.25
N GLU A 263 -9.86 -3.10 -27.03
CA GLU A 263 -9.71 -4.49 -26.59
C GLU A 263 -8.48 -4.71 -25.71
N ARG A 264 -8.70 -5.24 -24.50
CA ARG A 264 -7.68 -5.39 -23.47
C ARG A 264 -7.83 -6.73 -22.74
N ASN A 265 -6.79 -7.11 -21.99
CA ASN A 265 -6.91 -8.26 -21.09
C ASN A 265 -7.87 -7.89 -19.94
N PRO A 266 -8.72 -8.84 -19.49
CA PRO A 266 -9.74 -8.55 -18.49
C PRO A 266 -9.13 -8.09 -17.16
N PRO A 267 -9.55 -6.96 -16.59
CA PRO A 267 -9.19 -6.60 -15.23
C PRO A 267 -9.79 -7.62 -14.26
N ALA A 268 -9.29 -7.64 -13.02
CA ALA A 268 -9.89 -8.45 -11.97
C ALA A 268 -11.39 -8.10 -11.83
N ARG A 269 -12.22 -9.13 -11.56
CA ARG A 269 -13.66 -8.96 -11.42
C ARG A 269 -14.00 -7.86 -10.40
N PRO A 270 -15.10 -7.10 -10.61
CA PRO A 270 -15.61 -6.16 -9.62
C PRO A 270 -15.75 -6.83 -8.24
N ILE A 271 -15.43 -6.09 -7.19
CA ILE A 271 -15.56 -6.56 -5.81
C ILE A 271 -16.95 -6.15 -5.33
N PRO A 272 -17.76 -7.08 -4.80
CA PRO A 272 -19.04 -6.72 -4.17
C PRO A 272 -18.85 -5.69 -3.07
N LEU A 273 -19.75 -4.73 -2.98
CA LEU A 273 -19.70 -3.73 -1.92
C LEU A 273 -20.04 -4.36 -0.57
N GLU A 274 -19.14 -4.18 0.39
CA GLU A 274 -19.31 -4.57 1.78
C GLU A 274 -19.00 -3.36 2.67
N PHE A 275 -19.83 -3.15 3.70
CA PHE A 275 -19.66 -2.09 4.69
C PHE A 275 -19.52 -2.69 6.09
N PRO A 276 -18.67 -2.09 6.95
CA PRO A 276 -18.54 -2.54 8.33
C PRO A 276 -19.80 -2.16 9.14
N CYS A 277 -20.43 -3.14 9.78
CA CYS A 277 -21.65 -2.95 10.59
C CYS A 277 -21.51 -3.50 12.04
N TYR A 278 -20.27 -3.65 12.51
CA TYR A 278 -20.00 -4.26 13.82
C TYR A 278 -20.36 -3.34 15.00
N THR A 279 -21.08 -3.89 15.98
CA THR A 279 -21.38 -3.25 17.28
C THR A 279 -20.69 -4.05 18.40
N PRO A 280 -19.85 -3.42 19.24
CA PRO A 280 -19.19 -4.10 20.35
C PRO A 280 -20.14 -4.42 21.51
N PRO A 281 -19.92 -5.51 22.27
CA PRO A 281 -20.61 -5.70 23.55
C PRO A 281 -20.15 -4.66 24.58
N ILE A 282 -20.97 -4.38 25.58
CA ILE A 282 -20.71 -3.37 26.63
C ILE A 282 -20.38 -4.08 27.95
N CYS A 283 -19.31 -3.64 28.64
CA CYS A 283 -18.95 -4.18 29.95
C CYS A 283 -19.67 -3.47 31.12
N GLY A 284 -19.98 -2.18 30.99
CA GLY A 284 -20.68 -1.38 32.01
C GLY A 284 -19.88 -1.14 33.31
N SER A 285 -18.58 -1.50 33.33
CA SER A 285 -17.74 -1.29 34.51
C SER A 285 -17.37 0.19 34.66
N PRO A 286 -17.40 0.75 35.89
CA PRO A 286 -17.04 2.15 36.11
C PRO A 286 -15.56 2.43 35.82
N LEU A 287 -15.22 3.70 35.62
CA LEU A 287 -13.84 4.16 35.38
C LEU A 287 -12.99 4.02 36.66
N SER A 288 -12.43 2.83 36.87
CA SER A 288 -11.61 2.50 38.03
C SER A 288 -10.15 2.21 37.66
N GLU A 289 -9.26 2.28 38.65
CA GLU A 289 -7.85 1.92 38.46
C GLU A 289 -7.68 0.40 38.14
N LYS A 290 -8.60 -0.44 38.62
CA LYS A 290 -8.66 -1.86 38.28
C LYS A 290 -9.08 -2.07 36.82
N HIS A 291 -10.04 -1.28 36.35
CA HIS A 291 -10.54 -1.35 34.98
C HIS A 291 -9.44 -0.97 33.98
N ILE A 292 -8.72 0.14 34.18
CA ILE A 292 -7.64 0.55 33.27
C ILE A 292 -6.49 -0.48 33.22
N LYS A 293 -6.19 -1.15 34.35
CA LYS A 293 -5.20 -2.24 34.41
C LYS A 293 -5.65 -3.44 33.58
N THR A 294 -6.93 -3.78 33.65
CA THR A 294 -7.55 -4.88 32.89
C THR A 294 -7.55 -4.57 31.40
N LEU A 295 -7.97 -3.36 31.01
CA LEU A 295 -7.90 -2.87 29.62
C LEU A 295 -6.45 -2.94 29.09
N CYS A 296 -5.46 -2.44 29.83
CA CYS A 296 -4.06 -2.50 29.42
C CYS A 296 -3.56 -3.96 29.27
N LYS A 297 -4.02 -4.88 30.13
CA LYS A 297 -3.68 -6.31 30.03
C LYS A 297 -4.27 -6.94 28.77
N HIS A 298 -5.54 -6.66 28.46
CA HIS A 298 -6.20 -7.12 27.23
C HIS A 298 -5.48 -6.61 25.99
N LEU A 299 -5.24 -5.29 25.91
CA LEU A 299 -4.52 -4.67 24.80
C LEU A 299 -3.10 -5.25 24.60
N ALA A 300 -2.41 -5.62 25.68
CA ALA A 300 -1.10 -6.25 25.61
C ALA A 300 -1.11 -7.68 25.05
N THR A 301 -2.26 -8.36 25.04
CA THR A 301 -2.39 -9.71 24.44
C THR A 301 -2.46 -9.69 22.91
N ILE A 302 -2.87 -8.56 22.32
CA ILE A 302 -3.09 -8.40 20.88
C ILE A 302 -1.74 -8.37 20.15
N LYS A 303 -1.40 -9.44 19.42
CA LYS A 303 -0.14 -9.54 18.68
C LYS A 303 -0.29 -9.21 17.20
N ARG A 304 -1.48 -9.39 16.64
CA ARG A 304 -1.81 -9.17 15.22
C ARG A 304 -3.18 -8.48 15.12
N PRO A 305 -3.45 -7.73 14.05
CA PRO A 305 -4.75 -7.05 13.85
C PRO A 305 -5.98 -7.94 14.01
N PHE A 306 -5.89 -9.19 13.53
CA PHE A 306 -6.98 -10.16 13.58
C PHE A 306 -7.08 -10.92 14.92
N ASP A 307 -6.20 -10.65 15.89
CA ASP A 307 -6.30 -11.24 17.22
C ASP A 307 -7.32 -10.50 18.10
N ILE A 308 -7.87 -9.35 17.67
CA ILE A 308 -8.86 -8.55 18.42
C ILE A 308 -10.15 -9.35 18.67
N GLN A 309 -10.53 -9.45 19.93
CA GLN A 309 -11.75 -10.13 20.39
C GLN A 309 -12.79 -9.14 20.93
N ASP A 310 -14.03 -9.62 21.08
CA ASP A 310 -15.13 -8.81 21.60
C ASP A 310 -14.88 -8.41 23.06
N SER A 311 -14.16 -9.24 23.81
CA SER A 311 -13.70 -8.95 25.18
C SER A 311 -12.72 -7.77 25.26
N ASP A 312 -11.98 -7.49 24.19
CA ASP A 312 -11.05 -6.35 24.15
C ASP A 312 -11.83 -5.04 23.95
N LEU A 313 -12.87 -5.08 23.11
CA LEU A 313 -13.72 -3.94 22.77
C LEU A 313 -14.74 -3.63 23.87
N ALA A 314 -15.20 -4.65 24.62
CA ALA A 314 -16.11 -4.46 25.73
C ALA A 314 -15.56 -3.57 26.85
N GLN A 315 -14.25 -3.62 27.07
CA GLN A 315 -13.55 -2.80 28.08
C GLN A 315 -13.49 -1.31 27.70
N LEU A 316 -13.87 -0.94 26.48
CA LEU A 316 -13.93 0.46 26.04
C LEU A 316 -15.32 1.10 26.27
N ASN A 317 -16.31 0.33 26.78
CA ASN A 317 -17.67 0.80 27.10
C ASN A 317 -18.29 1.71 26.03
N VAL A 318 -18.35 1.23 24.77
CA VAL A 318 -18.88 2.04 23.66
C VAL A 318 -20.31 1.63 23.30
N HIS A 319 -21.22 2.59 23.32
CA HIS A 319 -22.54 2.51 22.72
C HIS A 319 -22.47 3.02 21.28
N VAL A 320 -22.97 2.25 20.32
CA VAL A 320 -22.91 2.60 18.89
C VAL A 320 -24.32 2.65 18.30
N GLU A 321 -24.70 3.82 17.80
CA GLU A 321 -25.91 4.04 17.01
C GLU A 321 -25.53 4.02 15.52
N GLN A 322 -26.17 3.15 14.74
CA GLN A 322 -25.91 3.01 13.30
C GLN A 322 -27.04 3.63 12.48
N GLU A 323 -26.73 4.01 11.23
CA GLU A 323 -27.69 4.54 10.26
C GLU A 323 -28.44 5.80 10.73
N VAL A 324 -27.74 6.66 11.49
CA VAL A 324 -28.30 7.91 12.01
C VAL A 324 -28.41 8.95 10.87
N GLY A 325 -29.55 9.64 10.77
CA GLY A 325 -29.74 10.73 9.82
C GLY A 325 -28.78 11.90 10.09
N LEU A 326 -28.31 12.59 9.05
CA LEU A 326 -27.38 13.73 9.20
C LEU A 326 -27.95 14.88 10.04
N GLU A 327 -29.27 14.85 10.28
CA GLU A 327 -30.01 15.81 11.08
C GLU A 327 -29.68 15.76 12.56
N GLN A 328 -29.33 14.58 13.05
CA GLN A 328 -29.11 14.34 14.48
C GLN A 328 -27.64 14.53 14.91
N PHE A 329 -26.77 14.94 13.97
CA PHE A 329 -25.35 15.26 14.19
C PHE A 329 -25.14 16.71 14.63
N VAL A 330 -26.20 17.52 14.63
CA VAL A 330 -26.22 18.92 15.10
C VAL A 330 -27.52 19.09 15.89
N PRO A 331 -27.58 19.95 16.93
CA PRO A 331 -28.83 20.20 17.65
C PRO A 331 -29.98 20.64 16.72
N GLU A 332 -31.20 20.13 16.96
CA GLU A 332 -32.37 20.24 16.05
C GLU A 332 -32.74 21.69 15.69
N ASP A 333 -32.59 22.63 16.63
CA ASP A 333 -32.97 24.04 16.45
C ASP A 333 -32.21 24.72 15.30
N LEU A 334 -30.95 24.34 15.09
CA LEU A 334 -30.11 24.85 14.02
C LEU A 334 -30.29 24.07 12.71
N PHE A 335 -30.86 22.87 12.79
CA PHE A 335 -31.05 22.02 11.63
C PHE A 335 -32.23 22.49 10.76
N ARG A 336 -33.32 22.95 11.37
CA ARG A 336 -34.55 23.37 10.68
C ARG A 336 -34.52 24.82 10.18
N SER A 337 -33.77 25.73 10.82
CA SER A 337 -33.77 27.15 10.43
C SER A 337 -32.76 27.45 9.31
N ARG A 338 -33.21 27.53 8.05
CA ARG A 338 -32.46 28.23 6.99
C ARG A 338 -32.64 29.76 7.14
N PRO A 339 -31.70 30.59 6.69
CA PRO A 339 -30.41 30.27 6.05
C PRO A 339 -29.30 29.81 7.00
N PHE A 340 -28.35 29.05 6.46
CA PHE A 340 -27.09 28.68 7.13
C PHE A 340 -26.01 29.76 6.95
N LEU A 341 -24.90 29.63 7.69
CA LEU A 341 -23.70 30.41 7.44
C LEU A 341 -23.19 30.15 6.01
N TYR A 342 -23.01 31.22 5.24
CA TYR A 342 -22.57 31.18 3.84
C TYR A 342 -23.50 30.37 2.90
N ASP A 343 -24.82 30.38 3.13
CA ASP A 343 -25.82 29.58 2.37
C ASP A 343 -25.71 29.77 0.84
N SER A 344 -25.44 30.99 0.37
CA SER A 344 -25.26 31.27 -1.06
C SER A 344 -24.08 30.53 -1.69
N ASP A 345 -22.98 30.37 -0.94
CA ASP A 345 -21.83 29.61 -1.40
C ASP A 345 -22.14 28.11 -1.43
N LEU A 346 -22.92 27.61 -0.46
CA LEU A 346 -23.37 26.23 -0.44
C LEU A 346 -24.25 25.93 -1.66
N ASP A 347 -25.22 26.80 -1.98
CA ASP A 347 -26.10 26.63 -3.15
C ASP A 347 -25.30 26.63 -4.47
N MET A 348 -24.27 27.49 -4.59
CA MET A 348 -23.35 27.45 -5.73
C MET A 348 -22.58 26.12 -5.83
N MET A 349 -22.11 25.58 -4.70
CA MET A 349 -21.43 24.28 -4.71
C MET A 349 -22.37 23.12 -5.01
N LEU A 350 -23.60 23.15 -4.48
CA LEU A 350 -24.62 22.13 -4.72
C LEU A 350 -25.09 22.13 -6.18
N SER A 351 -25.21 23.30 -6.82
CA SER A 351 -25.53 23.40 -8.25
C SER A 351 -24.40 22.85 -9.13
N GLU A 352 -23.12 23.07 -8.77
CA GLU A 352 -22.01 22.42 -9.49
C GLU A 352 -22.00 20.90 -9.30
N LEU A 353 -22.26 20.43 -8.08
CA LEU A 353 -22.37 18.99 -7.77
C LEU A 353 -23.60 18.34 -8.39
N ASP A 354 -24.54 19.08 -8.95
CA ASP A 354 -25.67 18.53 -9.72
C ASP A 354 -25.24 18.01 -11.10
N THR A 355 -24.05 18.43 -11.57
CA THR A 355 -23.52 18.03 -12.87
C THR A 355 -23.34 16.51 -12.95
N ALA A 356 -23.90 15.88 -13.98
CA ALA A 356 -23.75 14.43 -14.21
C ALA A 356 -22.27 14.02 -14.34
N ASN A 357 -21.93 12.83 -13.85
CA ASN A 357 -20.54 12.33 -13.79
C ASN A 357 -19.85 12.36 -15.16
N GLU A 358 -20.52 11.87 -16.20
CA GLU A 358 -19.97 11.83 -17.57
C GLU A 358 -19.70 13.22 -18.14
N ASP A 359 -20.60 14.19 -17.89
CA ASP A 359 -20.45 15.56 -18.39
C ASP A 359 -19.27 16.26 -17.69
N ALA A 360 -19.12 16.05 -16.37
CA ALA A 360 -18.00 16.54 -15.59
C ALA A 360 -16.66 15.89 -15.98
N TYR A 361 -16.65 14.57 -16.22
CA TYR A 361 -15.44 13.85 -16.66
C TYR A 361 -14.97 14.32 -18.03
N ARG A 362 -15.89 14.56 -18.97
CA ARG A 362 -15.56 15.13 -20.29
C ARG A 362 -14.91 16.50 -20.17
N GLU A 363 -15.43 17.36 -19.28
CA GLU A 363 -14.84 18.69 -19.06
C GLU A 363 -13.41 18.61 -18.49
N ILE A 364 -13.19 17.72 -17.53
CA ILE A 364 -11.87 17.53 -16.91
C ILE A 364 -10.86 16.95 -17.90
N LEU A 365 -11.28 15.94 -18.65
CA LEU A 365 -10.46 15.28 -19.68
C LEU A 365 -10.33 16.14 -20.96
N ARG A 366 -10.96 17.31 -21.00
CA ARG A 366 -10.99 18.23 -22.16
C ARG A 366 -11.51 17.55 -23.44
N LEU A 367 -12.49 16.67 -23.26
CA LEU A 367 -13.24 16.03 -24.35
C LEU A 367 -14.41 16.91 -24.77
N PRO A 368 -14.89 16.80 -26.01
CA PRO A 368 -16.09 17.52 -26.45
C PRO A 368 -17.32 17.10 -25.62
N PRO A 369 -18.24 18.04 -25.32
CA PRO A 369 -19.50 17.73 -24.64
C PRO A 369 -20.35 16.79 -25.50
N LEU A 370 -21.29 16.09 -24.86
CA LEU A 370 -22.27 15.27 -25.58
C LEU A 370 -23.18 16.15 -26.44
N GLU A 371 -23.68 15.59 -27.55
CA GLU A 371 -24.56 16.30 -28.47
C GLU A 371 -25.78 16.89 -27.73
N GLY A 372 -26.01 18.20 -27.90
CA GLY A 372 -27.09 18.92 -27.23
C GLY A 372 -26.83 19.38 -25.79
N LYS A 373 -25.70 19.00 -25.16
CA LYS A 373 -25.35 19.45 -23.81
C LYS A 373 -24.34 20.60 -23.83
N THR A 374 -24.55 21.59 -22.96
CA THR A 374 -23.60 22.68 -22.75
C THR A 374 -22.44 22.24 -21.86
N LYS A 375 -21.32 22.94 -21.98
CA LYS A 375 -20.11 22.66 -21.21
C LYS A 375 -20.33 23.09 -19.73
N PRO A 376 -20.25 22.17 -18.75
CA PRO A 376 -20.47 22.54 -17.34
C PRO A 376 -19.34 23.44 -16.83
N ARG A 377 -19.68 24.45 -16.03
CA ARG A 377 -18.71 25.36 -15.40
C ARG A 377 -18.39 24.85 -13.99
N LEU A 378 -17.21 24.26 -13.83
CA LEU A 378 -16.75 23.72 -12.54
C LEU A 378 -15.70 24.65 -11.92
N ALA A 379 -16.10 25.51 -10.98
CA ALA A 379 -15.19 26.41 -10.25
C ALA A 379 -14.72 25.79 -8.93
N TYR A 380 -15.64 25.27 -8.11
CA TYR A 380 -15.33 24.69 -6.79
C TYR A 380 -15.04 23.18 -6.88
N SER A 381 -15.85 22.46 -7.66
CA SER A 381 -15.90 20.99 -7.72
C SER A 381 -14.89 20.35 -8.68
N ARG A 382 -14.10 21.14 -9.43
CA ARG A 382 -13.17 20.63 -10.45
C ARG A 382 -12.20 19.57 -9.92
N ASN A 383 -11.59 19.80 -8.76
CA ASN A 383 -10.67 18.83 -8.16
C ASN A 383 -11.37 17.59 -7.63
N PHE A 384 -12.60 17.74 -7.12
CA PHE A 384 -13.42 16.61 -6.68
C PHE A 384 -13.68 15.67 -7.87
N PHE A 385 -14.18 16.19 -8.99
CA PHE A 385 -14.48 15.37 -10.17
C PHE A 385 -13.21 14.78 -10.83
N ILE A 386 -12.02 15.42 -10.72
CA ILE A 386 -10.74 14.82 -11.15
C ILE A 386 -10.48 13.53 -10.39
N HIS A 387 -10.66 13.54 -9.07
CA HIS A 387 -10.41 12.38 -8.23
C HIS A 387 -11.55 11.36 -8.28
N LEU A 388 -12.78 11.80 -8.55
CA LEU A 388 -13.92 10.91 -8.80
C LEU A 388 -13.73 10.12 -10.10
N GLU A 389 -13.20 10.74 -11.17
CA GLU A 389 -12.84 10.05 -12.43
C GLU A 389 -11.68 9.07 -12.22
N ASP A 390 -10.67 9.45 -11.44
CA ASP A 390 -9.58 8.53 -11.10
C ASP A 390 -10.09 7.31 -10.29
N MET A 391 -11.14 7.48 -9.48
CA MET A 391 -11.77 6.42 -8.67
C MET A 391 -12.73 5.54 -9.50
N SER A 392 -13.48 6.12 -10.44
CA SER A 392 -14.43 5.39 -11.30
C SER A 392 -13.73 4.29 -12.10
N ARG A 393 -12.48 4.53 -12.52
CA ARG A 393 -11.61 3.54 -13.19
C ARG A 393 -11.39 2.21 -12.44
N TYR A 394 -11.80 2.10 -11.17
CA TYR A 394 -11.70 0.87 -10.39
C TYR A 394 -13.06 0.28 -9.98
N TRP A 395 -14.09 1.13 -9.87
CA TRP A 395 -15.39 0.78 -9.27
C TRP A 395 -16.56 0.81 -10.25
N ASP A 396 -16.52 1.65 -11.29
CA ASP A 396 -17.62 1.78 -12.25
C ASP A 396 -17.58 0.61 -13.25
N ASP A 397 -18.48 -0.37 -13.07
CA ASP A 397 -18.62 -1.55 -13.92
C ASP A 397 -19.75 -1.42 -14.96
N SER A 398 -20.41 -0.27 -15.05
CA SER A 398 -21.56 -0.05 -15.95
C SER A 398 -21.25 -0.30 -17.44
N LYS A 399 -19.98 -0.12 -17.83
CA LYS A 399 -19.49 -0.26 -19.21
C LYS A 399 -18.58 -1.47 -19.41
N ASP A 400 -18.54 -2.40 -18.45
CA ASP A 400 -17.68 -3.58 -18.51
C ASP A 400 -18.29 -4.65 -19.42
N GLN A 401 -17.56 -5.05 -20.45
CA GLN A 401 -17.92 -6.11 -21.38
C GLN A 401 -16.84 -7.18 -21.39
N TYR A 402 -17.17 -8.37 -20.89
CA TYR A 402 -16.31 -9.55 -20.88
C TYR A 402 -16.77 -10.54 -21.94
N TYR A 403 -15.89 -10.95 -22.85
CA TYR A 403 -16.21 -11.93 -23.89
C TYR A 403 -14.99 -12.78 -24.26
N GLU A 404 -15.24 -13.90 -24.94
CA GLU A 404 -14.20 -14.87 -25.33
C GLU A 404 -13.98 -14.80 -26.85
N VAL A 405 -12.71 -14.81 -27.27
CA VAL A 405 -12.31 -14.80 -28.68
C VAL A 405 -11.39 -15.99 -28.95
N GLU A 406 -11.61 -16.70 -30.06
CA GLU A 406 -10.73 -17.79 -30.49
C GLU A 406 -9.32 -17.27 -30.83
N ALA A 407 -8.28 -17.85 -30.23
CA ALA A 407 -6.91 -17.45 -30.51
C ALA A 407 -6.52 -17.84 -31.94
N LYS A 408 -6.40 -16.87 -32.85
CA LYS A 408 -5.82 -17.10 -34.18
C LYS A 408 -4.31 -17.30 -34.07
N ASP A 409 -3.80 -18.42 -34.61
CA ASP A 409 -2.38 -18.72 -34.76
C ASP A 409 -1.74 -17.78 -35.79
N ALA A 410 -1.37 -16.56 -35.37
CA ALA A 410 -0.67 -15.61 -36.22
C ALA A 410 0.39 -14.81 -35.46
N GLU A 411 1.24 -15.48 -34.67
CA GLU A 411 2.52 -14.93 -34.21
C GLU A 411 3.60 -16.04 -34.16
N ASN A 412 4.04 -16.50 -35.33
CA ASN A 412 5.25 -17.32 -35.49
C ASN A 412 6.17 -16.68 -36.54
N GLN A 413 7.00 -15.73 -36.11
CA GLN A 413 8.31 -15.49 -36.70
C GLN A 413 9.31 -15.35 -35.54
N ASP A 414 9.88 -16.48 -35.14
CA ASP A 414 11.28 -16.65 -34.72
C ASP A 414 11.41 -17.98 -33.97
N SER A 415 11.35 -19.08 -34.71
CA SER A 415 11.77 -20.40 -34.22
C SER A 415 12.70 -21.05 -35.23
N SER A 416 14.01 -20.87 -35.04
CA SER A 416 14.97 -21.90 -35.40
C SER A 416 16.05 -21.98 -34.32
N SER A 417 16.47 -23.22 -34.04
CA SER A 417 17.44 -23.67 -33.02
C SER A 417 16.94 -23.80 -31.58
N ALA A 418 16.45 -24.99 -31.25
CA ALA A 418 17.05 -25.81 -30.19
C ALA A 418 16.39 -27.19 -30.18
N GLU A 419 17.09 -28.17 -30.77
CA GLU A 419 16.88 -29.59 -30.52
C GLU A 419 17.12 -29.93 -29.05
N GLY A 420 16.27 -30.85 -28.56
CA GLY A 420 16.60 -31.95 -27.66
C GLY A 420 17.23 -31.67 -26.30
N ILE A 421 16.50 -31.96 -25.22
CA ILE A 421 16.94 -32.88 -24.15
C ILE A 421 15.69 -33.56 -23.56
N ARG A 422 15.66 -34.88 -23.67
CA ARG A 422 14.72 -35.80 -23.03
C ARG A 422 14.88 -35.78 -21.50
N VAL A 423 13.78 -35.75 -20.76
CA VAL A 423 13.68 -36.43 -19.45
C VAL A 423 12.30 -37.08 -19.36
N LYS A 424 12.31 -38.41 -19.20
CA LYS A 424 11.16 -39.27 -18.89
C LYS A 424 10.62 -38.95 -17.50
N VAL A 425 9.30 -38.92 -17.34
CA VAL A 425 8.63 -39.25 -16.08
C VAL A 425 7.49 -40.19 -16.41
N ASP A 426 7.65 -41.45 -16.01
CA ASP A 426 6.63 -42.47 -16.02
C ASP A 426 5.51 -42.13 -15.02
N GLN A 427 4.28 -42.42 -15.44
CA GLN A 427 3.07 -42.42 -14.62
C GLN A 427 2.91 -43.77 -13.91
N GLN A 428 2.45 -43.74 -12.66
CA GLN A 428 1.59 -44.75 -12.01
C GLN A 428 0.99 -44.06 -10.77
N ILE A 429 -0.29 -43.65 -10.84
CA ILE A 429 -1.48 -44.36 -10.34
C ILE A 429 -1.34 -44.76 -8.86
N THR A 430 -2.16 -44.16 -7.98
CA THR A 430 -3.10 -44.88 -7.11
C THR A 430 -4.04 -43.90 -6.42
N THR A 431 -5.33 -44.20 -6.58
CA THR A 431 -6.48 -43.83 -5.77
C THR A 431 -6.26 -44.09 -4.28
N THR A 432 -6.72 -43.18 -3.42
CA THR A 432 -7.04 -43.49 -2.02
C THR A 432 -8.43 -42.97 -1.68
N THR A 433 -9.33 -43.95 -1.63
CA THR A 433 -10.56 -44.03 -0.87
C THR A 433 -10.34 -43.63 0.60
N SER A 434 -11.23 -42.80 1.12
CA SER A 434 -11.41 -42.55 2.54
C SER A 434 -12.38 -43.58 3.12
N GLY A 435 -11.95 -44.30 4.16
CA GLY A 435 -12.80 -45.10 5.02
C GLY A 435 -12.09 -45.30 6.36
N GLY A 436 -12.58 -44.62 7.41
CA GLY A 436 -12.25 -44.92 8.79
C GLY A 436 -13.28 -45.90 9.38
N PRO A 437 -12.93 -46.68 10.43
CA PRO A 437 -13.84 -47.62 11.06
C PRO A 437 -14.67 -46.96 12.18
N VAL A 438 -15.82 -47.57 12.45
CA VAL A 438 -16.85 -47.21 13.43
C VAL A 438 -16.62 -47.99 14.73
N ASP A 439 -16.99 -47.39 15.88
CA ASP A 439 -17.48 -48.11 17.07
C ASP A 439 -18.75 -47.43 17.60
N THR A 440 -19.83 -48.25 17.72
CA THR A 440 -20.91 -48.36 18.74
C THR A 440 -21.34 -47.13 19.56
N LEU A 441 -22.60 -46.87 19.96
CA LEU A 441 -23.88 -47.60 20.05
C LEU A 441 -24.94 -46.50 20.35
N GLU A 442 -26.14 -46.52 19.76
CA GLU A 442 -27.39 -46.17 20.48
C GLU A 442 -28.65 -46.56 19.66
N THR A 443 -29.59 -47.08 20.43
CA THR A 443 -30.87 -47.77 20.23
C THR A 443 -31.95 -47.00 19.44
N ILE A 444 -32.82 -47.72 18.70
CA ILE A 444 -34.32 -47.76 18.78
C ILE A 444 -34.99 -48.09 17.41
N GLU A 445 -35.59 -49.29 17.39
CA GLU A 445 -36.89 -49.75 16.83
C GLU A 445 -37.35 -49.53 15.37
N ALA A 446 -37.57 -50.69 14.73
CA ALA A 446 -38.81 -51.19 14.10
C ALA A 446 -39.48 -50.46 12.90
N GLY A 447 -39.77 -51.25 11.84
CA GLY A 447 -40.85 -50.93 10.89
C GLY A 447 -40.71 -51.48 9.46
N SER A 448 -41.17 -52.71 9.25
CA SER A 448 -41.59 -53.39 7.99
C SER A 448 -42.18 -52.48 6.88
N SER A 449 -41.69 -52.51 5.62
CA SER A 449 -42.15 -53.33 4.43
C SER A 449 -43.52 -52.95 3.83
N PRO A 450 -43.86 -53.25 2.54
CA PRO A 450 -43.05 -53.65 1.37
C PRO A 450 -43.54 -53.13 -0.02
N GLN A 451 -42.89 -53.64 -1.08
CA GLN A 451 -43.40 -53.98 -2.44
C GLN A 451 -43.05 -53.11 -3.68
N GLN A 452 -42.00 -53.59 -4.34
CA GLN A 452 -41.78 -53.83 -5.78
C GLN A 452 -43.01 -54.43 -6.54
N PRO A 453 -43.09 -54.46 -7.90
CA PRO A 453 -42.10 -55.17 -8.76
C PRO A 453 -41.88 -54.69 -10.22
N GLY A 454 -40.82 -55.24 -10.84
CA GLY A 454 -40.68 -55.28 -12.31
C GLY A 454 -39.26 -55.44 -12.85
N MET A 455 -38.66 -56.63 -12.73
CA MET A 455 -37.44 -57.05 -13.44
C MET A 455 -37.77 -57.60 -14.82
N VAL A 456 -36.90 -57.39 -15.82
CA VAL A 456 -36.49 -58.44 -16.77
C VAL A 456 -35.00 -58.27 -17.09
N ALA A 457 -34.25 -59.35 -16.91
CA ALA A 457 -32.84 -59.51 -17.25
C ALA A 457 -32.69 -60.45 -18.45
N VAL A 458 -31.73 -60.19 -19.34
CA VAL A 458 -31.09 -61.19 -20.22
C VAL A 458 -29.63 -60.79 -20.47
N GLU A 459 -28.70 -61.67 -20.12
CA GLU A 459 -27.29 -61.77 -20.56
C GLU A 459 -27.16 -63.01 -21.48
N PRO A 460 -26.00 -63.38 -22.07
CA PRO A 460 -24.88 -62.61 -22.64
C PRO A 460 -24.49 -63.15 -24.05
N SER A 461 -23.61 -62.47 -24.81
CA SER A 461 -22.89 -63.12 -25.93
C SER A 461 -21.56 -62.42 -26.24
N LEU A 462 -20.49 -63.22 -26.17
CA LEU A 462 -19.12 -62.90 -26.55
C LEU A 462 -19.00 -62.77 -28.08
N HIS A 463 -18.39 -61.69 -28.59
CA HIS A 463 -17.74 -61.74 -29.89
C HIS A 463 -16.56 -60.78 -29.99
N LEU A 464 -15.51 -61.27 -30.67
CA LEU A 464 -14.17 -60.74 -30.80
C LEU A 464 -14.08 -59.34 -31.42
N SER A 465 -13.06 -58.60 -30.99
CA SER A 465 -12.57 -57.35 -31.57
C SER A 465 -12.03 -57.52 -33.00
N PRO A 466 -12.27 -56.52 -33.87
CA PRO A 466 -11.26 -55.97 -34.77
C PRO A 466 -10.90 -54.53 -34.34
N PRO A 467 -9.72 -54.01 -34.73
CA PRO A 467 -9.17 -52.78 -34.16
C PRO A 467 -9.96 -51.55 -34.63
N PRO A 468 -10.33 -50.59 -33.76
CA PRO A 468 -10.93 -49.37 -34.21
C PRO A 468 -9.85 -48.41 -34.72
N GLU A 469 -10.15 -47.84 -35.87
CA GLU A 469 -9.50 -46.70 -36.50
C GLU A 469 -9.23 -45.57 -35.50
N VAL A 470 -8.11 -44.89 -35.73
CA VAL A 470 -7.72 -43.67 -35.03
C VAL A 470 -8.78 -42.60 -35.26
N MET A 471 -9.69 -42.42 -34.29
CA MET A 471 -10.49 -41.20 -34.20
C MET A 471 -9.64 -40.10 -33.58
N ASP A 472 -9.23 -39.14 -34.40
CA ASP A 472 -8.63 -37.89 -33.93
C ASP A 472 -9.67 -37.09 -33.12
N ILE A 473 -9.38 -36.91 -31.84
CA ILE A 473 -10.14 -36.01 -30.96
C ILE A 473 -9.88 -34.57 -31.46
N PRO A 474 -10.90 -33.80 -31.87
CA PRO A 474 -10.71 -32.40 -32.28
C PRO A 474 -10.14 -31.60 -31.12
N THR A 475 -8.97 -31.01 -31.33
CA THR A 475 -8.34 -30.15 -30.32
C THR A 475 -9.21 -28.90 -30.14
N ARG A 476 -9.80 -28.74 -28.95
CA ARG A 476 -10.62 -27.55 -28.62
C ARG A 476 -9.82 -26.26 -28.91
N PRO A 477 -10.37 -25.28 -29.64
CA PRO A 477 -9.67 -24.02 -29.89
C PRO A 477 -9.36 -23.32 -28.57
N LYS A 478 -8.15 -22.77 -28.43
CA LYS A 478 -7.74 -22.03 -27.24
C LYS A 478 -8.51 -20.70 -27.21
N LEU A 479 -9.54 -20.63 -26.37
CA LEU A 479 -10.30 -19.40 -26.15
C LEU A 479 -9.48 -18.41 -25.29
N LYS A 480 -9.43 -17.15 -25.72
CA LYS A 480 -8.79 -16.04 -24.99
C LYS A 480 -9.87 -15.12 -24.47
N HIS A 481 -9.83 -14.82 -23.17
CA HIS A 481 -10.74 -13.84 -22.56
C HIS A 481 -10.28 -12.43 -22.93
N VAL A 482 -11.21 -11.62 -23.43
CA VAL A 482 -11.00 -10.24 -23.85
C VAL A 482 -12.00 -9.34 -23.11
N TYR A 483 -11.61 -8.09 -22.90
CA TYR A 483 -12.40 -7.10 -22.20
C TYR A 483 -12.43 -5.78 -22.95
N LYS A 484 -13.62 -5.17 -23.00
CA LYS A 484 -13.89 -3.78 -23.40
C LYS A 484 -14.57 -3.08 -22.22
N GLY A 485 -14.22 -1.84 -21.93
CA GLY A 485 -14.80 -1.10 -20.80
C GLY A 485 -13.84 -0.08 -20.20
N GLN A 486 -14.30 0.68 -19.20
CA GLN A 486 -13.52 1.79 -18.63
C GLN A 486 -12.57 1.36 -17.52
N ARG A 487 -12.87 0.28 -16.80
CA ARG A 487 -12.06 -0.17 -15.66
C ARG A 487 -10.63 -0.55 -16.04
N LEU A 488 -9.72 -0.22 -15.13
CA LEU A 488 -8.29 -0.53 -15.21
C LEU A 488 -7.89 -1.63 -14.21
N GLY A 489 -8.69 -1.82 -13.17
CA GLY A 489 -8.46 -2.75 -12.08
C GLY A 489 -9.68 -2.84 -11.19
N ASN A 490 -9.58 -3.57 -10.08
CA ASN A 490 -10.64 -3.64 -9.07
C ASN A 490 -10.33 -2.75 -7.85
N GLY A 491 -11.29 -2.61 -6.94
CA GLY A 491 -11.14 -1.80 -5.73
C GLY A 491 -9.88 -2.11 -4.93
N GLU A 492 -9.47 -3.38 -4.80
CA GLU A 492 -8.27 -3.81 -4.06
C GLU A 492 -6.96 -3.26 -4.67
N GLN A 493 -6.95 -2.98 -5.98
CA GLN A 493 -5.80 -2.41 -6.70
C GLN A 493 -5.75 -0.87 -6.67
N MET A 494 -6.81 -0.22 -6.17
CA MET A 494 -6.88 1.24 -6.04
C MET A 494 -5.86 1.74 -5.00
N SER A 495 -5.04 2.72 -5.41
CA SER A 495 -4.00 3.28 -4.54
C SER A 495 -4.59 4.03 -3.34
N SER A 496 -3.93 3.97 -2.17
CA SER A 496 -4.37 4.72 -0.97
C SER A 496 -4.42 6.23 -1.22
N GLY A 497 -3.54 6.74 -2.10
CA GLY A 497 -3.53 8.16 -2.49
C GLY A 497 -4.81 8.57 -3.19
N THR A 498 -5.30 7.76 -4.14
CA THR A 498 -6.57 8.02 -4.85
C THR A 498 -7.75 8.10 -3.88
N ARG A 499 -7.80 7.20 -2.89
CA ARG A 499 -8.87 7.17 -1.87
C ARG A 499 -8.88 8.45 -1.04
N VAL A 500 -7.71 8.82 -0.51
CA VAL A 500 -7.55 10.01 0.33
C VAL A 500 -7.80 11.30 -0.46
N SER A 501 -7.32 11.38 -1.71
CA SER A 501 -7.49 12.56 -2.55
C SER A 501 -8.94 12.85 -2.93
N MET A 502 -9.78 11.81 -3.09
CA MET A 502 -11.23 11.98 -3.32
C MET A 502 -11.88 12.70 -2.14
N VAL A 503 -11.76 12.14 -0.92
CA VAL A 503 -12.38 12.71 0.28
C VAL A 503 -11.79 14.09 0.60
N LYS A 504 -10.47 14.24 0.45
CA LYS A 504 -9.78 15.52 0.64
C LYS A 504 -10.34 16.60 -0.29
N SER A 505 -10.63 16.27 -1.54
CA SER A 505 -11.10 17.25 -2.52
C SER A 505 -12.57 17.62 -2.33
N LEU A 506 -13.41 16.66 -1.91
CA LEU A 506 -14.78 16.94 -1.47
C LEU A 506 -14.76 17.90 -0.27
N LEU A 507 -13.99 17.57 0.76
CA LEU A 507 -13.91 18.34 2.00
C LEU A 507 -13.33 19.75 1.79
N LYS A 508 -12.39 19.89 0.85
CA LYS A 508 -11.76 21.18 0.49
C LYS A 508 -12.74 22.20 -0.07
N MET A 509 -13.86 21.77 -0.66
CA MET A 509 -14.92 22.67 -1.11
C MET A 509 -15.53 23.42 0.09
N VAL A 510 -15.76 22.72 1.20
CA VAL A 510 -16.32 23.27 2.45
C VAL A 510 -15.27 24.01 3.27
N VAL A 511 -14.15 23.34 3.55
CA VAL A 511 -13.16 23.74 4.57
C VAL A 511 -12.54 25.11 4.33
N HIS A 512 -12.32 25.50 3.07
CA HIS A 512 -11.74 26.80 2.75
C HIS A 512 -12.65 27.99 3.13
N LYS A 513 -13.97 27.80 3.16
CA LYS A 513 -14.91 28.87 3.52
C LYS A 513 -14.89 29.18 5.00
N PHE A 514 -14.63 28.18 5.85
CA PHE A 514 -14.56 28.33 7.31
C PHE A 514 -13.15 28.69 7.82
N ASN A 515 -12.29 29.28 6.98
CA ASN A 515 -10.88 29.59 7.29
C ASN A 515 -10.11 28.38 7.88
N CYS A 516 -10.45 27.19 7.41
CA CYS A 516 -9.83 25.93 7.79
C CYS A 516 -8.98 25.39 6.64
N ARG A 517 -8.09 24.45 6.96
CA ARG A 517 -7.22 23.76 5.99
C ARG A 517 -7.05 22.29 6.33
N ASP A 518 -6.70 21.48 5.34
CA ASP A 518 -6.22 20.13 5.57
C ASP A 518 -4.80 20.16 6.16
N PHE A 519 -4.60 19.42 7.25
CA PHE A 519 -3.31 19.29 7.94
C PHE A 519 -2.96 17.81 8.10
N GLU A 520 -1.78 17.44 7.61
CA GLU A 520 -1.23 16.10 7.73
C GLU A 520 -0.45 15.99 9.04
N ILE A 521 -0.95 15.16 9.97
CA ILE A 521 -0.34 15.02 11.29
C ILE A 521 0.98 14.25 11.21
N SER A 522 1.94 14.66 12.05
CA SER A 522 3.21 13.96 12.20
C SER A 522 3.02 12.48 12.54
N GLY A 523 3.68 11.59 11.79
CA GLY A 523 3.70 10.15 12.05
C GLY A 523 4.38 9.73 13.37
N LYS A 524 4.79 10.70 14.19
CA LYS A 524 5.22 10.51 15.59
C LYS A 524 4.03 10.30 16.53
N GLU A 525 2.85 10.80 16.16
CA GLU A 525 1.64 10.72 16.96
C GLU A 525 1.05 9.31 16.96
N ARG A 526 0.84 8.72 18.14
CA ARG A 526 0.19 7.41 18.31
C ARG A 526 -0.77 7.48 19.50
N LEU A 527 -1.92 6.83 19.36
CA LEU A 527 -2.84 6.64 20.48
C LEU A 527 -2.14 5.87 21.61
N ARG A 528 -2.05 6.49 22.78
CA ARG A 528 -1.50 5.89 23.99
C ARG A 528 -2.58 5.79 25.05
N ILE A 529 -2.71 4.61 25.65
CA ILE A 529 -3.54 4.37 26.84
C ILE A 529 -2.59 4.03 27.98
N ARG A 530 -2.53 4.90 28.99
CA ARG A 530 -1.57 4.84 30.09
C ARG A 530 -0.12 4.65 29.57
N THR A 531 0.42 3.44 29.66
CA THR A 531 1.77 3.07 29.22
C THR A 531 1.81 2.29 27.90
N THR A 532 0.66 1.87 27.37
CA THR A 532 0.55 1.03 26.18
C THR A 532 0.27 1.89 24.94
N ASN A 533 1.16 1.85 23.95
CA ASN A 533 0.88 2.45 22.64
C ASN A 533 0.06 1.48 21.80
N ILE A 534 -1.05 1.96 21.23
CA ILE A 534 -1.88 1.17 20.34
C ILE A 534 -1.30 1.25 18.92
N PRO A 535 -0.89 0.13 18.32
CA PRO A 535 -0.35 0.12 16.96
C PRO A 535 -1.45 0.33 15.90
N SER A 536 -1.08 0.94 14.78
CA SER A 536 -1.92 1.06 13.57
C SER A 536 -3.25 1.81 13.74
N VAL A 537 -3.32 2.69 14.74
CA VAL A 537 -4.37 3.72 14.88
C VAL A 537 -3.80 5.04 14.40
N PHE A 538 -4.22 5.47 13.21
CA PHE A 538 -3.92 6.78 12.63
C PHE A 538 -5.01 7.12 11.62
N TYR A 539 -5.34 8.40 11.51
CA TYR A 539 -6.16 8.93 10.42
C TYR A 539 -5.24 9.58 9.38
N ASN A 540 -5.73 9.80 8.16
CA ASN A 540 -4.91 10.26 7.04
C ASN A 540 -4.53 11.73 7.15
N PHE A 541 -5.47 12.57 7.54
CA PHE A 541 -5.29 14.00 7.80
C PHE A 541 -6.44 14.51 8.68
N CYS A 542 -6.30 15.70 9.26
CA CYS A 542 -7.39 16.39 9.93
C CYS A 542 -7.64 17.76 9.30
N VAL A 543 -8.83 18.29 9.54
CA VAL A 543 -9.18 19.69 9.34
C VAL A 543 -8.75 20.46 10.58
N ALA A 544 -7.99 21.51 10.36
CA ALA A 544 -7.56 22.43 11.40
C ALA A 544 -7.75 23.88 10.91
N LYS A 545 -8.02 24.78 11.86
CA LYS A 545 -8.20 26.20 11.60
C LYS A 545 -6.87 26.88 11.32
N VAL A 546 -6.89 27.88 10.44
CA VAL A 546 -5.75 28.76 10.22
C VAL A 546 -5.76 29.86 11.30
N PRO A 547 -4.65 30.07 12.04
CA PRO A 547 -4.57 31.12 13.05
C PRO A 547 -4.85 32.49 12.45
N SER A 548 -5.54 33.36 13.19
CA SER A 548 -5.78 34.75 12.78
C SER A 548 -4.48 35.55 12.64
N GLU A 549 -3.45 35.19 13.42
CA GLU A 549 -2.14 35.83 13.35
C GLU A 549 -1.37 35.41 12.09
N MET A 550 -1.04 36.39 11.24
CA MET A 550 -0.28 36.15 10.00
C MET A 550 1.09 35.48 10.24
N LYS A 551 1.75 35.74 11.38
CA LYS A 551 3.06 35.14 11.70
C LYS A 551 2.95 33.62 11.86
N LEU A 552 1.97 33.16 12.65
CA LEU A 552 1.71 31.75 12.88
C LEU A 552 1.23 31.05 11.59
N ALA A 553 0.37 31.73 10.81
CA ALA A 553 -0.09 31.21 9.53
C ALA A 553 1.05 31.03 8.51
N ARG A 554 1.99 31.99 8.42
CA ARG A 554 3.20 31.89 7.56
C ARG A 554 4.14 30.77 8.01
N ALA A 555 4.26 30.54 9.32
CA ALA A 555 4.99 29.41 9.89
C ALA A 555 4.31 28.05 9.64
N ARG A 556 3.10 28.05 9.02
CA ARG A 556 2.27 26.86 8.77
C ARG A 556 1.82 26.17 10.07
N ILE A 557 1.67 26.94 11.14
CA ILE A 557 1.06 26.48 12.38
C ILE A 557 -0.46 26.50 12.22
N VAL A 558 -1.15 25.53 12.81
CA VAL A 558 -2.61 25.37 12.76
C VAL A 558 -3.22 25.29 14.15
N GLU A 559 -4.46 25.75 14.29
CA GLU A 559 -5.26 25.62 15.51
C GLU A 559 -6.26 24.48 15.35
N GLY A 560 -6.38 23.60 16.35
CA GLY A 560 -7.29 22.45 16.31
C GLY A 560 -6.62 21.17 16.76
N PRO A 561 -7.24 20.01 16.59
CA PRO A 561 -7.99 19.59 15.39
C PRO A 561 -9.52 19.66 15.51
N ILE A 562 -10.20 19.88 14.37
CA ILE A 562 -11.66 20.01 14.28
C ILE A 562 -12.31 18.68 13.88
N LEU A 563 -11.91 18.14 12.73
CA LEU A 563 -12.51 16.93 12.14
C LEU A 563 -11.41 16.05 11.54
N ALA A 564 -11.41 14.76 11.86
CA ALA A 564 -10.47 13.80 11.26
C ALA A 564 -11.02 13.16 9.98
N VAL A 565 -10.14 12.71 9.11
CA VAL A 565 -10.51 11.93 7.91
C VAL A 565 -9.72 10.64 7.85
N HIS A 566 -10.43 9.51 7.76
CA HIS A 566 -9.84 8.18 7.68
C HIS A 566 -10.40 7.38 6.49
N ALA A 567 -9.58 7.24 5.45
CA ALA A 567 -9.90 6.50 4.23
C ALA A 567 -9.29 5.08 4.28
N ARG A 568 -10.14 4.06 4.26
CA ARG A 568 -9.75 2.65 4.35
C ARG A 568 -9.09 2.15 3.08
N SER A 569 -8.02 1.37 3.25
CA SER A 569 -7.40 0.61 2.16
C SER A 569 -8.11 -0.71 1.91
N GLU A 570 -8.77 -1.24 2.93
CA GLU A 570 -9.51 -2.49 2.89
C GLU A 570 -10.79 -2.33 2.06
N VAL A 571 -11.18 -3.42 1.39
CA VAL A 571 -12.38 -3.50 0.54
C VAL A 571 -13.28 -4.68 0.92
N ARG A 572 -12.85 -5.50 1.88
CA ARG A 572 -13.58 -6.66 2.41
C ARG A 572 -13.53 -6.63 3.91
N PHE A 573 -14.69 -6.81 4.54
CA PHE A 573 -14.85 -6.72 5.99
C PHE A 573 -15.42 -8.01 6.57
N LYS A 574 -16.22 -8.75 5.81
CA LYS A 574 -16.83 -10.02 6.24
C LYS A 574 -16.04 -11.23 5.75
N SER A 575 -15.90 -12.25 6.60
CA SER A 575 -15.22 -13.49 6.23
C SER A 575 -16.15 -14.32 5.35
N ARG A 576 -15.78 -14.60 4.10
CA ARG A 576 -16.49 -15.55 3.24
C ARG A 576 -15.84 -16.94 3.38
N ASP A 577 -16.64 -17.94 3.71
CA ASP A 577 -16.17 -19.31 3.93
C ASP A 577 -15.37 -19.84 2.71
N GLY A 578 -14.11 -20.22 2.95
CA GLY A 578 -13.35 -21.10 2.06
C GLY A 578 -12.41 -20.47 1.01
N LEU A 579 -12.35 -19.15 0.83
CA LEU A 579 -11.47 -18.50 -0.17
C LEU A 579 -10.40 -17.60 0.45
N LEU A 580 -9.80 -18.03 1.56
CA LEU A 580 -8.59 -17.41 2.10
C LEU A 580 -7.37 -17.92 1.34
N THR A 581 -7.17 -17.39 0.12
CA THR A 581 -5.85 -17.50 -0.52
C THR A 581 -4.82 -16.90 0.44
N PRO A 582 -3.60 -17.45 0.62
CA PRO A 582 -2.56 -16.91 1.52
C PRO A 582 -2.12 -15.44 1.28
N GLY A 583 -2.73 -14.76 0.30
CA GLY A 583 -2.61 -13.34 -0.02
C GLY A 583 -3.85 -12.48 0.23
N SER A 584 -4.93 -12.98 0.85
CA SER A 584 -6.10 -12.14 1.16
C SER A 584 -5.81 -11.14 2.28
N ASP A 585 -6.06 -9.85 2.04
CA ASP A 585 -5.89 -8.73 3.00
C ASP A 585 -7.09 -8.61 3.97
N PHE A 586 -7.64 -9.75 4.40
CA PHE A 586 -8.75 -9.78 5.35
C PHE A 586 -8.25 -9.46 6.77
N LEU A 587 -8.74 -8.36 7.35
CA LEU A 587 -8.45 -7.94 8.73
C LEU A 587 -9.63 -8.11 9.69
N GLY A 588 -10.85 -8.20 9.15
CA GLY A 588 -12.10 -8.37 9.89
C GLY A 588 -12.73 -7.06 10.40
N GLU A 589 -14.05 -7.06 10.57
CA GLU A 589 -14.84 -5.91 11.04
C GLU A 589 -14.44 -5.41 12.44
N LYS A 590 -14.08 -6.32 13.35
CA LYS A 590 -13.66 -5.98 14.73
C LYS A 590 -12.43 -5.09 14.75
N TYR A 591 -11.46 -5.40 13.90
CA TYR A 591 -10.25 -4.60 13.75
C TYR A 591 -10.54 -3.23 13.13
N ASP A 592 -11.44 -3.18 12.15
CA ASP A 592 -11.83 -1.92 11.54
C ASP A 592 -12.48 -0.97 12.55
N PHE A 593 -13.44 -1.47 13.33
CA PHE A 593 -14.08 -0.73 14.41
C PHE A 593 -13.07 -0.26 15.46
N PHE A 594 -12.16 -1.14 15.90
CA PHE A 594 -11.11 -0.77 16.85
C PHE A 594 -10.25 0.40 16.37
N ARG A 595 -9.87 0.39 15.08
CA ARG A 595 -9.09 1.46 14.46
C ARG A 595 -9.90 2.75 14.34
N GLU A 596 -11.18 2.66 13.96
CA GLU A 596 -12.09 3.79 13.85
C GLU A 596 -12.25 4.52 15.19
N LEU A 597 -12.62 3.77 16.23
CA LEU A 597 -12.75 4.28 17.59
C LEU A 597 -11.42 4.84 18.10
N GLY A 598 -10.31 4.14 17.85
CA GLY A 598 -8.99 4.61 18.23
C GLY A 598 -8.61 5.95 17.59
N CYS A 599 -8.98 6.18 16.32
CA CYS A 599 -8.75 7.44 15.63
C CYS A 599 -9.51 8.58 16.29
N MET A 600 -10.79 8.36 16.64
CA MET A 600 -11.61 9.35 17.34
C MET A 600 -11.11 9.63 18.76
N LEU A 601 -10.69 8.60 19.49
CA LEU A 601 -10.05 8.76 20.81
C LEU A 601 -8.72 9.53 20.72
N SER A 602 -7.94 9.30 19.65
CA SER A 602 -6.71 10.08 19.41
C SER A 602 -7.05 11.55 19.17
N LEU A 603 -8.13 11.85 18.44
CA LEU A 603 -8.61 13.20 18.19
C LEU A 603 -9.10 13.87 19.48
N ALA A 604 -9.89 13.16 20.30
CA ALA A 604 -10.36 13.61 21.60
C ALA A 604 -9.19 13.95 22.55
N LYS A 605 -8.15 13.10 22.61
CA LYS A 605 -6.96 13.37 23.41
C LYS A 605 -6.19 14.60 22.93
N GLN A 606 -6.09 14.82 21.62
CA GLN A 606 -5.45 16.01 21.06
C GLN A 606 -6.21 17.27 21.45
N ARG A 607 -7.54 17.27 21.31
CA ARG A 607 -8.42 18.36 21.78
C ARG A 607 -8.30 18.58 23.29
N GLY A 608 -8.18 17.49 24.07
CA GLY A 608 -7.95 17.48 25.51
C GLY A 608 -6.64 18.12 26.01
N ARG A 609 -5.74 18.54 25.10
CA ARG A 609 -4.48 19.22 25.40
C ARG A 609 -4.58 20.75 25.47
N GLU A 610 -5.72 21.32 25.12
CA GLU A 610 -5.94 22.75 25.28
C GLU A 610 -5.58 23.21 26.70
N GLY A 611 -4.77 24.27 26.80
CA GLY A 611 -4.29 24.82 28.06
C GLY A 611 -3.22 23.99 28.80
N LYS A 612 -2.82 22.82 28.28
CA LYS A 612 -1.74 22.00 28.86
C LYS A 612 -0.39 22.37 28.24
N GLU A 613 0.68 22.38 29.05
CA GLU A 613 2.04 22.53 28.54
C GLU A 613 2.60 21.20 28.04
N VAL A 614 3.52 21.28 27.06
CA VAL A 614 4.34 20.13 26.66
C VAL A 614 5.12 19.65 27.89
N PRO A 615 5.00 18.38 28.31
CA PRO A 615 5.74 17.88 29.46
C PRO A 615 7.25 18.06 29.28
N LYS A 616 7.86 18.94 30.09
CA LYS A 616 9.31 19.22 30.10
C LYS A 616 10.05 18.12 30.88
N GLY A 617 10.00 16.89 30.40
CA GLY A 617 10.70 15.76 31.02
C GLY A 617 10.01 14.41 30.86
N ALA A 618 10.73 13.34 31.21
CA ALA A 618 10.16 12.01 31.22
C ALA A 618 9.25 11.81 32.44
N ARG A 619 8.07 11.24 32.22
CA ARG A 619 7.12 10.96 33.30
C ARG A 619 7.62 9.79 34.19
N PRO A 620 7.23 9.70 35.48
CA PRO A 620 7.66 8.61 36.37
C PRO A 620 7.34 7.19 35.89
N ASP A 621 6.30 7.03 35.06
CA ASP A 621 5.90 5.77 34.42
C ASP A 621 6.82 5.36 33.25
N GLN A 622 7.70 6.27 32.78
CA GLN A 622 8.68 6.02 31.72
C GLN A 622 9.96 5.44 32.32
N TRP A 623 9.90 4.18 32.76
CA TRP A 623 11.01 3.50 33.43
C TRP A 623 12.34 3.54 32.65
N TRP A 624 12.30 3.62 31.31
CA TRP A 624 13.49 3.71 30.45
C TRP A 624 14.19 5.08 30.52
N ALA A 625 13.52 6.11 31.00
CA ALA A 625 14.08 7.42 31.26
C ALA A 625 14.44 7.62 32.74
N CYS A 626 13.80 6.89 33.66
CA CYS A 626 14.02 7.03 35.10
C CYS A 626 14.97 5.97 35.71
N LYS A 627 15.15 4.79 35.08
CA LYS A 627 16.03 3.73 35.59
C LYS A 627 17.26 3.53 34.68
N PRO A 628 18.49 3.56 35.22
CA PRO A 628 19.69 3.26 34.46
C PRO A 628 19.67 1.80 33.98
N ARG A 629 20.11 1.56 32.74
CA ARG A 629 20.17 0.20 32.17
C ARG A 629 21.42 -0.54 32.65
N TRP A 630 21.31 -1.87 32.78
CA TRP A 630 22.41 -2.74 33.19
C TRP A 630 23.66 -2.53 32.31
N GLY A 631 24.77 -2.12 32.94
CA GLY A 631 26.10 -2.07 32.32
C GLY A 631 26.45 -0.77 31.59
N GLY A 632 25.64 0.29 31.69
CA GLY A 632 26.03 1.65 31.31
C GLY A 632 26.26 2.50 32.56
N GLY A 633 27.27 3.39 32.55
CA GLY A 633 27.42 4.43 33.55
C GLY A 633 26.19 5.33 33.63
N GLU A 634 26.11 6.21 34.64
CA GLU A 634 24.99 7.14 34.84
C GLU A 634 24.64 7.87 33.54
N THR A 635 23.62 7.38 32.85
CA THR A 635 23.14 7.99 31.63
C THR A 635 22.35 9.20 32.04
N ARG A 636 22.79 10.39 31.64
CA ARG A 636 21.93 11.57 31.71
C ARG A 636 20.62 11.33 30.97
N TRP A 637 20.56 10.57 29.86
CA TRP A 637 19.30 10.35 29.11
C TRP A 637 19.23 9.00 28.37
N GLY A 638 18.26 8.16 28.73
CA GLY A 638 18.10 6.77 28.27
C GLY A 638 17.46 6.56 26.88
N GLN A 639 18.01 7.15 25.82
CA GLN A 639 17.55 6.91 24.42
C GLN A 639 18.45 5.90 23.67
N LEU A 640 17.88 5.13 22.72
CA LEU A 640 18.67 4.27 21.83
C LEU A 640 19.39 5.12 20.77
N ALA A 641 20.62 4.76 20.41
CA ALA A 641 21.44 5.43 19.38
C ALA A 641 20.83 5.51 17.95
N ASN A 642 19.64 4.95 17.72
CA ASN A 642 18.91 5.04 16.46
C ASN A 642 17.75 6.05 16.51
N GLU A 643 17.60 6.79 17.61
CA GLU A 643 16.43 7.62 17.91
C GLU A 643 16.75 9.07 18.24
N VAL A 644 18.03 9.44 18.15
CA VAL A 644 18.44 10.84 18.16
C VAL A 644 18.49 11.28 16.70
N PHE A 645 17.74 12.33 16.34
CA PHE A 645 17.97 13.00 15.06
C PHE A 645 19.42 13.49 15.07
N GLU A 646 20.16 13.42 13.96
CA GLU A 646 21.57 13.92 13.93
C GLU A 646 21.68 15.36 14.47
N GLU A 647 20.59 16.12 14.41
CA GLU A 647 20.46 17.51 14.85
C GLU A 647 20.33 17.68 16.38
N ASP A 648 19.86 16.64 17.06
CA ASP A 648 19.60 16.61 18.50
C ASP A 648 20.61 15.71 19.23
N ASP A 649 21.72 15.31 18.57
CA ASP A 649 22.73 14.41 19.13
C ASP A 649 23.48 15.08 20.28
N PRO A 650 23.19 14.70 21.55
CA PRO A 650 23.80 15.34 22.68
C PRO A 650 25.26 14.89 22.90
N SER A 651 25.82 14.07 21.98
CA SER A 651 27.25 13.74 21.96
C SER A 651 28.11 14.83 21.31
N TRP A 652 27.51 15.77 20.56
CA TRP A 652 28.23 16.92 20.04
C TRP A 652 28.42 17.97 21.12
N SER A 653 29.62 18.52 21.22
CA SER A 653 29.84 19.70 22.05
C SER A 653 28.99 20.87 21.51
N PRO A 654 28.63 21.88 22.32
CA PRO A 654 27.92 23.07 21.83
C PRO A 654 28.63 23.75 20.65
N GLU A 655 29.96 23.64 20.59
CA GLU A 655 30.77 24.13 19.49
C GLU A 655 30.69 23.24 18.24
N GLU A 656 30.75 21.91 18.37
CA GLU A 656 30.58 20.97 17.25
C GLU A 656 29.17 21.06 16.65
N ALA A 657 28.14 21.21 17.49
CA ALA A 657 26.76 21.39 17.04
C ALA A 657 26.60 22.69 16.24
N ARG A 658 27.24 23.79 16.68
CA ARG A 658 27.31 25.05 15.93
C ARG A 658 28.04 24.86 14.60
N LEU A 659 29.17 24.18 14.60
CA LEU A 659 29.97 23.94 13.39
C LEU A 659 29.23 23.07 12.35
N GLN A 660 28.50 22.04 12.80
CA GLN A 660 27.65 21.23 11.94
C GLN A 660 26.45 22.01 11.39
N LYS A 661 25.90 22.93 12.19
CA LYS A 661 24.81 23.82 11.76
C LYS A 661 25.31 24.83 10.71
N GLU A 662 26.42 25.50 10.98
CA GLU A 662 27.08 26.43 10.05
C GLU A 662 27.49 25.72 8.74
N LYS A 663 27.99 24.49 8.81
CA LYS A 663 28.32 23.68 7.63
C LYS A 663 27.09 23.32 6.78
N ARG A 664 25.94 23.08 7.40
CA ARG A 664 24.67 22.81 6.70
C ARG A 664 24.07 24.09 6.12
N GLU A 665 24.12 25.20 6.85
CA GLU A 665 23.71 26.52 6.35
C GLU A 665 24.58 26.93 5.16
N ALA A 666 25.89 26.69 5.22
CA ALA A 666 26.80 26.90 4.08
C ALA A 666 26.48 25.98 2.89
N ALA A 667 26.15 24.72 3.13
CA ALA A 667 25.75 23.79 2.06
C ALA A 667 24.39 24.18 1.43
N ALA A 668 23.43 24.63 2.24
CA ALA A 668 22.13 25.11 1.79
C ALA A 668 22.25 26.44 1.05
N GLU A 669 23.17 27.33 1.47
CA GLU A 669 23.48 28.57 0.78
C GLU A 669 24.19 28.29 -0.55
N GLN A 670 25.11 27.33 -0.61
CA GLN A 670 25.71 26.87 -1.85
C GLN A 670 24.67 26.26 -2.80
N GLU A 671 23.72 25.47 -2.28
CA GLU A 671 22.62 24.92 -3.07
C GLU A 671 21.70 26.04 -3.59
N ARG A 672 21.38 27.04 -2.75
CA ARG A 672 20.60 28.22 -3.15
C ARG A 672 21.34 29.10 -4.15
N GLN A 673 22.66 29.23 -4.04
CA GLN A 673 23.50 29.93 -5.01
C GLN A 673 23.61 29.18 -6.32
N MET A 674 23.69 27.84 -6.30
CA MET A 674 23.62 27.03 -7.52
C MET A 674 22.23 27.09 -8.16
N GLU A 675 21.16 27.13 -7.36
CA GLU A 675 19.78 27.26 -7.81
C GLU A 675 19.51 28.68 -8.36
N ALA A 676 20.07 29.71 -7.74
CA ALA A 676 20.05 31.09 -8.22
C ALA A 676 20.89 31.27 -9.49
N ALA A 677 22.05 30.61 -9.60
CA ALA A 677 22.88 30.60 -10.79
C ALA A 677 22.19 29.87 -11.95
N THR A 678 21.53 28.74 -11.69
CA THR A 678 20.70 28.06 -12.69
C THR A 678 19.45 28.86 -13.05
N ALA A 679 18.85 29.61 -12.11
CA ALA A 679 17.75 30.53 -12.38
C ALA A 679 18.19 31.79 -13.15
N ALA A 680 19.41 32.28 -12.93
CA ALA A 680 20.02 33.38 -13.68
C ALA A 680 20.39 32.95 -15.11
N ASP A 681 20.92 31.74 -15.28
CA ASP A 681 21.13 31.11 -16.60
C ASP A 681 19.81 30.95 -17.35
N LEU A 682 18.71 30.65 -16.64
CA LEU A 682 17.35 30.61 -17.21
C LEU A 682 16.81 31.99 -17.62
N LYS A 683 17.22 33.07 -16.95
CA LYS A 683 16.84 34.46 -17.31
C LYS A 683 17.64 35.03 -18.49
N ASN A 684 18.84 34.51 -18.75
CA ASN A 684 19.71 34.98 -19.83
C ASN A 684 19.50 34.22 -21.16
N LEU A 685 18.58 33.26 -21.20
CA LEU A 685 18.19 32.54 -22.41
C LEU A 685 17.25 33.39 -23.27
N LYS A 686 17.60 33.57 -24.54
CA LYS A 686 16.78 34.30 -25.52
C LYS A 686 15.42 33.59 -25.68
N PRO A 687 14.31 34.33 -25.96
CA PRO A 687 12.96 33.76 -26.06
C PRO A 687 12.82 32.59 -27.04
N GLU A 688 13.70 32.54 -28.05
CA GLU A 688 13.74 31.50 -29.09
C GLU A 688 14.25 30.15 -28.56
N ASP A 689 15.16 30.15 -27.57
CA ASP A 689 15.69 28.93 -26.96
C ASP A 689 14.74 28.32 -25.91
N ILE A 690 13.87 29.15 -25.33
CA ILE A 690 12.83 28.73 -24.37
C ILE A 690 11.73 27.90 -25.08
N MET A 691 11.37 28.26 -26.32
CA MET A 691 10.44 27.46 -27.13
C MET A 691 11.06 26.14 -27.60
N ALA A 692 12.36 26.13 -27.90
CA ALA A 692 13.09 24.90 -28.27
C ALA A 692 13.22 23.93 -27.08
N GLN A 693 13.40 24.43 -25.85
CA GLN A 693 13.42 23.59 -24.64
C GLN A 693 12.03 23.09 -24.22
N ALA A 694 10.95 23.85 -24.43
CA ALA A 694 9.59 23.40 -24.17
C ALA A 694 9.18 22.21 -25.07
N LEU A 695 9.75 22.11 -26.28
CA LEU A 695 9.56 20.96 -27.18
C LEU A 695 10.39 19.73 -26.76
N LEU A 696 11.48 19.91 -26.01
CA LEU A 696 12.31 18.81 -25.46
C LEU A 696 11.88 18.36 -24.05
N ALA A 697 11.14 19.19 -23.31
CA ALA A 697 10.62 18.87 -21.97
C ALA A 697 9.52 17.78 -21.96
N ASN A 698 8.99 17.39 -23.13
CA ASN A 698 8.05 16.28 -23.28
C ASN A 698 8.70 14.88 -23.34
N GLU A 699 10.03 14.76 -23.21
CA GLU A 699 10.68 13.46 -23.03
C GLU A 699 11.33 13.33 -21.64
N ARG A 700 10.62 12.70 -20.70
CA ARG A 700 11.18 12.34 -19.38
C ARG A 700 12.19 11.18 -19.46
N PRO A 701 13.23 11.14 -18.59
CA PRO A 701 14.32 10.17 -18.65
C PRO A 701 13.90 8.77 -18.20
N LYS A 702 14.27 7.75 -18.97
CA LYS A 702 13.99 6.33 -18.69
C LYS A 702 14.75 5.84 -17.44
N LYS A 703 14.08 5.80 -16.29
CA LYS A 703 14.57 5.17 -15.05
C LYS A 703 14.67 3.64 -15.23
N LYS A 704 15.86 3.10 -15.01
CA LYS A 704 16.21 1.67 -15.21
C LYS A 704 15.76 0.83 -14.00
N LYS A 705 14.80 -0.07 -14.22
CA LYS A 705 14.33 -1.07 -13.24
C LYS A 705 15.47 -2.06 -12.91
N ARG A 706 15.71 -2.30 -11.61
CA ARG A 706 16.52 -3.41 -11.09
C ARG A 706 15.79 -4.73 -11.37
N SER A 707 16.53 -5.73 -11.84
CA SER A 707 16.05 -7.11 -11.94
C SER A 707 16.55 -7.89 -10.73
N ASP A 708 15.66 -8.17 -9.78
CA ASP A 708 15.78 -9.37 -8.94
C ASP A 708 14.98 -10.48 -9.61
N THR A 709 15.62 -11.65 -9.67
CA THR A 709 15.19 -12.87 -10.34
C THR A 709 14.32 -13.69 -9.41
N ASN A 710 13.01 -13.79 -9.67
CA ASN A 710 12.26 -15.05 -9.61
C ASN A 710 10.80 -14.89 -10.06
N GLY A 711 10.39 -15.75 -11.01
CA GLY A 711 9.04 -16.34 -11.10
C GLY A 711 7.94 -15.53 -11.80
N GLY A 712 7.51 -16.01 -12.98
CA GLY A 712 6.19 -15.73 -13.58
C GLY A 712 6.17 -14.61 -14.62
N LYS A 713 6.19 -14.96 -15.90
CA LYS A 713 5.84 -14.04 -17.00
C LYS A 713 4.33 -14.13 -17.25
N SER A 714 3.56 -13.11 -16.85
CA SER A 714 2.48 -12.61 -17.70
C SER A 714 2.97 -11.28 -18.28
N ALA A 715 3.04 -11.21 -19.61
CA ALA A 715 3.31 -9.97 -20.30
C ALA A 715 1.95 -9.31 -20.59
N ASP A 716 1.35 -8.73 -19.56
CA ASP A 716 0.19 -7.86 -19.77
C ASP A 716 0.67 -6.51 -20.31
N ASN A 717 0.11 -6.11 -21.45
CA ASN A 717 0.38 -4.84 -22.13
C ASN A 717 0.25 -3.67 -21.16
N VAL A 718 1.37 -2.99 -20.87
CA VAL A 718 1.38 -1.81 -20.01
C VAL A 718 0.83 -0.63 -20.82
N GLU A 719 -0.40 -0.24 -20.53
CA GLU A 719 -1.04 0.91 -21.17
C GLU A 719 -0.52 2.25 -20.61
N TYR A 720 -0.62 3.29 -21.43
CA TYR A 720 -0.27 4.66 -21.08
C TYR A 720 -1.37 5.57 -21.64
N LYS A 721 -1.85 6.53 -20.84
CA LYS A 721 -2.75 7.61 -21.29
C LYS A 721 -2.27 8.93 -20.65
N ASP A 722 -2.25 10.01 -21.44
CA ASP A 722 -1.85 11.37 -21.05
C ASP A 722 -0.46 11.48 -20.38
N GLY A 723 0.51 10.69 -20.86
CA GLY A 723 1.88 10.73 -20.36
C GLY A 723 2.08 10.13 -18.95
N ARG A 724 1.01 9.62 -18.31
CA ARG A 724 1.10 8.83 -17.07
C ARG A 724 1.08 7.34 -17.40
N ARG A 725 1.95 6.59 -16.74
CA ARG A 725 1.99 5.13 -16.80
C ARG A 725 0.75 4.59 -16.08
N LEU A 726 -0.13 3.86 -16.78
CA LEU A 726 -1.10 3.02 -16.07
C LEU A 726 -0.31 1.91 -15.40
N MET A 727 -0.15 2.04 -14.09
CA MET A 727 0.50 1.02 -13.30
C MET A 727 -0.54 -0.06 -13.00
N TYR A 728 -0.29 -1.29 -13.43
CA TYR A 728 -0.77 -2.43 -12.65
C TYR A 728 -0.15 -2.30 -11.26
N THR A 729 -0.91 -1.78 -10.30
CA THR A 729 -0.50 -1.71 -8.90
C THR A 729 -0.58 -3.13 -8.36
N GLN A 730 0.58 -3.74 -8.07
CA GLN A 730 0.57 -5.01 -7.35
C GLN A 730 -0.17 -4.80 -6.01
N PRO A 731 -1.00 -5.78 -5.56
CA PRO A 731 -1.66 -5.71 -4.26
C PRO A 731 -0.65 -5.32 -3.18
N LEU A 732 -0.98 -4.29 -2.41
CA LEU A 732 -0.06 -3.60 -1.53
C LEU A 732 0.35 -4.53 -0.39
N ARG A 733 1.41 -5.34 -0.55
CA ARG A 733 1.90 -6.22 0.54
C ARG A 733 2.43 -5.38 1.71
N ARG A 734 1.51 -5.12 2.65
CA ARG A 734 1.61 -4.94 4.10
C ARG A 734 2.59 -3.87 4.60
N LYS A 735 2.18 -2.60 4.45
CA LYS A 735 2.71 -1.45 5.21
C LYS A 735 2.33 -1.56 6.70
N TRP A 736 1.10 -2.00 7.01
CA TRP A 736 0.58 -2.13 8.37
C TRP A 736 1.32 -3.20 9.19
N PHE A 737 1.67 -4.37 8.62
CA PHE A 737 2.40 -5.41 9.38
C PHE A 737 3.80 -4.94 9.78
N GLN A 738 4.45 -4.18 8.89
CA GLN A 738 5.73 -3.54 9.18
C GLN A 738 5.60 -2.43 10.22
N GLU A 739 4.47 -1.71 10.27
CA GLU A 739 4.18 -0.69 11.28
C GLU A 739 3.84 -1.29 12.64
N TRP A 740 3.07 -2.38 12.66
CA TRP A 740 2.71 -3.17 13.84
C TRP A 740 3.94 -3.81 14.50
N THR A 741 4.95 -4.19 13.72
CA THR A 741 6.23 -4.75 14.20
C THR A 741 7.28 -3.68 14.54
N LYS A 742 7.06 -2.41 14.16
CA LYS A 742 7.93 -1.28 14.52
C LYS A 742 7.52 -0.74 15.89
N ILE A 743 8.17 -1.24 16.93
CA ILE A 743 8.17 -0.64 18.27
C ILE A 743 9.20 0.49 18.25
N ARG A 744 8.72 1.74 18.26
CA ARG A 744 9.55 2.93 18.51
C ARG A 744 9.32 3.37 19.96
N PRO A 745 10.37 3.68 20.72
CA PRO A 745 10.26 4.37 22.00
C PRO A 745 9.47 5.65 21.83
N ASN A 746 8.76 5.96 22.90
CA ASN A 746 7.70 6.94 23.02
C ASN A 746 8.13 8.33 22.53
N ALA A 747 8.02 8.57 21.22
CA ALA A 747 8.10 9.91 20.66
C ALA A 747 7.08 10.81 21.38
N SER A 748 7.44 12.09 21.52
CA SER A 748 6.49 13.08 22.02
C SER A 748 5.21 12.97 21.20
N THR A 749 4.09 12.86 21.90
CA THR A 749 2.77 12.90 21.27
C THR A 749 2.33 14.36 21.04
N TRP A 750 3.25 15.33 21.07
CA TRP A 750 2.95 16.72 20.79
C TRP A 750 3.52 17.07 19.44
N ASP A 751 2.77 17.85 18.65
CA ASP A 751 3.18 18.32 17.33
C ASP A 751 3.45 19.81 17.46
N GLU A 752 4.67 20.24 17.13
CA GLU A 752 5.12 21.63 17.24
C GLU A 752 4.34 22.57 16.30
N LYS A 753 3.71 22.03 15.27
CA LYS A 753 2.95 22.81 14.28
C LYS A 753 1.46 22.93 14.63
N VAL A 754 1.02 22.37 15.76
CA VAL A 754 -0.39 22.35 16.15
C VAL A 754 -0.57 23.05 17.49
N ILE A 755 -1.40 24.08 17.50
CA ILE A 755 -1.94 24.71 18.70
C ILE A 755 -3.24 23.97 19.04
N TYR A 756 -3.18 23.13 20.06
CA TYR A 756 -4.32 22.31 20.47
C TYR A 756 -5.42 23.17 21.11
N ARG A 757 -6.63 23.14 20.54
CA ARG A 757 -7.84 23.85 21.01
C ARG A 757 -9.08 22.98 20.83
N ARG A 758 -10.07 23.09 21.74
CA ARG A 758 -11.36 22.37 21.66
C ARG A 758 -12.41 23.21 20.90
N ILE A 759 -12.12 23.49 19.64
CA ILE A 759 -13.01 24.29 18.78
C ILE A 759 -14.36 23.58 18.64
N GLY A 760 -15.46 24.30 18.83
CA GLY A 760 -16.84 23.84 18.67
C GLY A 760 -17.46 23.14 19.87
N LYS A 761 -16.75 23.03 21.00
CA LYS A 761 -17.33 22.50 22.25
C LYS A 761 -18.55 23.36 22.66
N PRO A 762 -19.69 22.76 23.02
CA PRO A 762 -20.84 23.53 23.50
C PRO A 762 -20.49 24.32 24.77
N ASN A 763 -20.86 25.61 24.82
CA ASN A 763 -20.68 26.45 25.99
C ASN A 763 -21.52 25.93 27.18
N GLN A 764 -21.11 26.31 28.40
CA GLN A 764 -21.77 25.89 29.65
C GLN A 764 -23.29 26.16 29.68
N GLN A 765 -23.78 27.11 28.88
CA GLN A 765 -25.20 27.47 28.77
C GLN A 765 -26.06 26.53 27.90
N HIS A 766 -25.49 25.66 27.05
CA HIS A 766 -26.24 24.78 26.11
C HIS A 766 -26.00 23.27 26.33
N GLY A 767 -25.54 22.90 27.51
CA GLY A 767 -25.47 21.48 27.91
C GLY A 767 -24.09 20.88 27.74
N SER A 768 -23.32 20.95 28.82
CA SER A 768 -22.99 19.79 29.66
C SER A 768 -21.56 19.91 30.18
N ASP A 769 -21.45 19.89 31.50
CA ASP A 769 -20.20 19.95 32.23
C ASP A 769 -19.25 18.84 31.74
N GLY A 770 -18.09 19.21 31.19
CA GLY A 770 -17.04 18.27 30.78
C GLY A 770 -17.19 17.50 29.45
N TRP A 771 -18.30 17.57 28.71
CA TRP A 771 -18.46 16.79 27.46
C TRP A 771 -17.90 17.47 26.20
N ASP A 772 -17.41 16.68 25.26
CA ASP A 772 -16.90 17.12 23.95
C ASP A 772 -17.42 16.22 22.82
N ASN A 773 -17.82 16.83 21.69
CA ASN A 773 -18.27 16.11 20.49
C ASN A 773 -17.15 16.11 19.47
N VAL A 774 -16.75 14.91 19.07
CA VAL A 774 -15.59 14.69 18.22
C VAL A 774 -16.06 14.10 16.89
N TYR A 775 -15.78 14.79 15.78
CA TYR A 775 -16.26 14.40 14.46
C TYR A 775 -15.17 13.75 13.60
N MET A 776 -15.56 12.75 12.81
CA MET A 776 -14.68 12.10 11.84
C MET A 776 -15.43 11.72 10.56
N LEU A 777 -14.78 11.89 9.40
CA LEU A 777 -15.23 11.31 8.14
C LEU A 777 -14.51 9.99 7.91
N SER A 778 -15.27 8.91 7.79
CA SER A 778 -14.78 7.58 7.46
C SER A 778 -15.11 7.29 6.00
N SER A 779 -14.16 6.78 5.22
CA SER A 779 -14.39 6.45 3.82
C SER A 779 -13.96 5.02 3.52
N VAL A 780 -14.86 4.29 2.85
CA VAL A 780 -14.69 2.90 2.44
C VAL A 780 -15.08 2.82 0.96
N ASN A 781 -14.23 2.20 0.13
CA ASN A 781 -14.46 2.09 -1.30
C ASN A 781 -14.68 3.47 -1.96
N HIS A 782 -15.90 3.76 -2.40
CA HIS A 782 -16.37 5.06 -2.91
C HIS A 782 -17.50 5.64 -2.03
N HIS A 783 -17.74 5.06 -0.86
CA HIS A 783 -18.71 5.57 0.10
C HIS A 783 -18.00 6.35 1.21
N VAL A 784 -18.72 7.32 1.78
CA VAL A 784 -18.27 8.15 2.90
C VAL A 784 -19.36 8.17 3.96
N CYS A 785 -18.99 8.06 5.23
CA CYS A 785 -19.90 8.25 6.36
C CYS A 785 -19.34 9.27 7.34
N LEU A 786 -20.26 9.93 8.05
CA LEU A 786 -19.97 10.87 9.12
C LEU A 786 -20.12 10.16 10.47
N LEU A 787 -19.15 10.39 11.35
CA LEU A 787 -19.09 9.83 12.68
C LEU A 787 -19.01 10.95 13.71
N GLU A 788 -19.74 10.79 14.81
CA GLU A 788 -19.69 11.64 15.99
C GLU A 788 -19.40 10.76 17.20
N LEU A 789 -18.47 11.19 18.05
CA LEU A 789 -18.17 10.57 19.33
C LEU A 789 -18.37 11.61 20.42
N LEU A 790 -19.35 11.36 21.29
CA LEU A 790 -19.58 12.11 22.52
C LEU A 790 -18.73 11.47 23.63
N ILE A 791 -17.83 12.26 24.20
CA ILE A 791 -16.86 11.80 25.20
C ILE A 791 -16.74 12.80 26.35
N HIS A 792 -16.73 12.29 27.59
CA HIS A 792 -16.50 13.10 28.78
C HIS A 792 -15.00 13.34 29.03
N GLN A 793 -14.64 14.51 29.54
CA GLN A 793 -13.25 14.86 29.87
C GLN A 793 -12.59 13.87 30.83
N ASP A 794 -13.34 13.38 31.82
CA ASP A 794 -12.81 12.40 32.79
C ASP A 794 -12.45 11.07 32.13
N TYR A 795 -13.16 10.67 31.07
CA TYR A 795 -12.81 9.47 30.31
C TYR A 795 -11.46 9.64 29.62
N VAL A 796 -11.23 10.83 29.03
CA VAL A 796 -9.93 11.18 28.41
C VAL A 796 -8.82 11.20 29.46
N GLU A 797 -9.08 11.77 30.64
CA GLU A 797 -8.13 11.79 31.75
C GLU A 797 -7.84 10.39 32.30
N TRP A 798 -8.86 9.55 32.45
CA TRP A 798 -8.73 8.15 32.86
C TRP A 798 -7.85 7.35 31.88
N LEU A 799 -8.00 7.57 30.56
CA LEU A 799 -7.11 6.98 29.55
C LEU A 799 -5.65 7.46 29.64
N GLU A 800 -5.42 8.68 30.16
CA GLU A 800 -4.08 9.26 30.31
C GLU A 800 -3.38 8.90 31.62
N THR A 801 -4.09 9.00 32.74
CA THR A 801 -3.54 8.88 34.10
C THR A 801 -3.87 7.53 34.74
N GLY A 802 -5.01 6.95 34.37
CA GLY A 802 -5.58 5.78 35.03
C GLY A 802 -6.14 6.05 36.43
N LYS A 803 -6.27 7.32 36.84
CA LYS A 803 -6.93 7.70 38.10
C LYS A 803 -8.42 7.42 37.99
N ALA A 804 -9.01 6.86 39.05
CA ALA A 804 -10.45 6.68 39.16
C ALA A 804 -11.12 8.04 39.42
N MET A 805 -12.40 8.18 39.08
CA MET A 805 -13.19 9.32 39.56
C MET A 805 -13.20 9.34 41.09
N ASP A 806 -13.13 10.54 41.68
CA ASP A 806 -13.21 10.72 43.13
C ASP A 806 -14.56 10.19 43.64
N LYS A 807 -14.52 9.48 44.78
CA LYS A 807 -15.71 8.87 45.41
C LYS A 807 -16.66 9.90 46.05
N ASP A 808 -16.26 11.17 46.08
CA ASP A 808 -16.91 12.22 46.85
C ASP A 808 -17.88 13.08 46.01
N ASP A 809 -17.99 12.82 44.69
CA ASP A 809 -19.11 13.35 43.91
C ASP A 809 -20.38 12.58 44.31
N PRO A 810 -21.46 13.26 44.74
CA PRO A 810 -22.70 12.57 45.09
C PRO A 810 -23.17 11.76 43.87
N PRO A 811 -23.70 10.53 44.05
CA PRO A 811 -24.31 9.80 42.97
C PRO A 811 -25.48 10.64 42.47
N VAL A 812 -25.29 11.40 41.40
CA VAL A 812 -26.38 11.96 40.63
C VAL A 812 -27.26 10.76 40.31
N MET A 813 -28.50 10.77 40.78
CA MET A 813 -29.47 9.72 40.46
C MET A 813 -29.50 9.61 38.93
N GLU A 814 -28.84 8.58 38.40
CA GLU A 814 -28.75 8.31 36.98
C GLU A 814 -30.16 7.94 36.51
N THR A 815 -30.92 8.94 36.08
CA THR A 815 -32.11 8.71 35.28
C THR A 815 -31.66 8.05 33.98
N THR A 816 -32.42 7.07 33.49
CA THR A 816 -32.06 6.21 32.34
C THR A 816 -31.88 6.99 31.03
N GLU A 817 -32.14 8.30 31.03
CA GLU A 817 -32.14 9.18 29.87
C GLU A 817 -30.86 10.05 29.73
N GLN A 818 -29.99 10.11 30.74
CA GLN A 818 -28.77 10.95 30.69
C GLN A 818 -27.50 10.15 30.32
N PRO A 819 -26.60 10.71 29.49
CA PRO A 819 -25.37 10.03 29.09
C PRO A 819 -24.43 9.83 30.28
N GLN A 820 -24.04 8.58 30.50
CA GLN A 820 -23.14 8.18 31.59
C GLN A 820 -21.66 8.53 31.31
N ARG A 821 -20.98 9.20 32.26
CA ARG A 821 -19.57 9.65 32.13
C ARG A 821 -18.55 8.52 31.86
N HIS A 822 -18.88 7.28 32.21
CA HIS A 822 -18.01 6.11 32.04
C HIS A 822 -18.20 5.37 30.71
N MET A 823 -19.09 5.88 29.84
CA MET A 823 -19.41 5.33 28.54
C MET A 823 -19.02 6.29 27.41
N LEU A 824 -18.80 5.73 26.23
CA LEU A 824 -18.58 6.44 24.98
C LEU A 824 -19.82 6.28 24.09
N TYR A 825 -20.36 7.37 23.55
CA TYR A 825 -21.52 7.32 22.64
C TYR A 825 -21.06 7.69 21.24
N MET A 826 -21.18 6.73 20.31
CA MET A 826 -20.73 6.89 18.94
C MET A 826 -21.93 6.80 17.99
N LYS A 827 -22.16 7.85 17.21
CA LYS A 827 -23.15 7.86 16.14
C LYS A 827 -22.46 7.67 14.80
N ARG A 828 -23.04 6.82 13.96
CA ARG A 828 -22.60 6.59 12.57
C ARG A 828 -23.75 6.87 11.61
N SER A 829 -23.49 7.74 10.64
CA SER A 829 -24.44 7.97 9.56
C SER A 829 -24.52 6.77 8.63
N ARG A 830 -25.56 6.72 7.80
CA ARG A 830 -25.54 5.84 6.62
C ARG A 830 -24.30 6.10 5.75
N TRP A 831 -23.91 5.10 4.97
CA TRP A 831 -22.85 5.22 3.97
C TRP A 831 -23.38 5.93 2.72
N TYR A 832 -22.83 7.10 2.38
CA TYR A 832 -23.22 7.88 1.21
C TYR A 832 -22.32 7.54 0.02
N ASP A 833 -22.92 7.16 -1.10
CA ASP A 833 -22.22 6.99 -2.37
C ASP A 833 -21.87 8.35 -2.98
N VAL A 834 -20.58 8.62 -3.24
CA VAL A 834 -20.16 9.88 -3.88
C VAL A 834 -20.36 9.89 -5.40
N PHE A 835 -20.63 8.75 -6.03
CA PHE A 835 -21.03 8.68 -7.44
C PHE A 835 -22.49 9.08 -7.64
N ASP A 836 -23.35 8.81 -6.67
CA ASP A 836 -24.75 9.24 -6.64
C ASP A 836 -24.85 10.76 -6.39
N VAL A 837 -25.62 11.44 -7.23
CA VAL A 837 -25.72 12.90 -7.25
C VAL A 837 -26.47 13.43 -6.02
N ASP A 838 -27.52 12.74 -5.61
CA ASP A 838 -28.35 13.17 -4.49
C ASP A 838 -27.62 12.89 -3.17
N GLN A 839 -27.04 11.69 -3.04
CA GLN A 839 -26.30 11.30 -1.84
C GLN A 839 -25.05 12.16 -1.60
N ARG A 840 -24.29 12.54 -2.63
CA ARG A 840 -23.13 13.43 -2.46
C ARG A 840 -23.52 14.86 -2.08
N LYS A 841 -24.66 15.36 -2.58
CA LYS A 841 -25.20 16.69 -2.22
C LYS A 841 -25.68 16.70 -0.77
N GLU A 842 -26.37 15.65 -0.36
CA GLU A 842 -26.80 15.44 1.02
C GLU A 842 -25.60 15.35 1.97
N LEU A 843 -24.59 14.57 1.62
CA LEU A 843 -23.34 14.46 2.37
C LEU A 843 -22.63 15.82 2.49
N LEU A 844 -22.49 16.58 1.40
CA LEU A 844 -21.87 17.91 1.44
C LEU A 844 -22.65 18.85 2.36
N THR A 845 -23.99 18.81 2.30
CA THR A 845 -24.88 19.60 3.15
C THR A 845 -24.70 19.23 4.62
N GLY A 846 -24.61 17.93 4.96
CA GLY A 846 -24.32 17.48 6.33
C GLY A 846 -22.96 17.95 6.84
N ILE A 847 -21.90 17.82 6.02
CA ILE A 847 -20.56 18.32 6.36
C ILE A 847 -20.59 19.83 6.58
N TRP A 848 -21.27 20.58 5.71
CA TRP A 848 -21.42 22.03 5.84
C TRP A 848 -22.08 22.41 7.16
N ARG A 849 -23.18 21.75 7.53
CA ARG A 849 -23.90 21.98 8.79
C ARG A 849 -23.03 21.71 10.01
N VAL A 850 -22.30 20.59 10.03
CA VAL A 850 -21.36 20.29 11.13
C VAL A 850 -20.28 21.38 11.22
N MET A 851 -19.72 21.82 10.08
CA MET A 851 -18.73 22.89 10.08
C MET A 851 -19.31 24.24 10.55
N SER A 852 -20.54 24.59 10.14
CA SER A 852 -21.23 25.77 10.64
C SER A 852 -21.46 25.71 12.15
N TRP A 853 -21.86 24.53 12.68
CA TRP A 853 -22.07 24.32 14.12
C TRP A 853 -20.76 24.43 14.90
N VAL A 854 -19.69 23.77 14.44
CA VAL A 854 -18.39 23.78 15.11
C VAL A 854 -17.74 25.16 15.08
N SER A 855 -17.94 25.93 14.01
CA SER A 855 -17.34 27.27 13.85
C SER A 855 -18.19 28.42 14.40
N ARG A 856 -19.39 28.17 14.94
CA ARG A 856 -20.39 29.20 15.32
C ARG A 856 -19.88 30.34 16.21
N GLU A 857 -18.98 30.05 17.15
CA GLU A 857 -18.47 31.03 18.12
C GLU A 857 -17.30 31.88 17.58
N GLU A 858 -16.73 31.46 16.46
CA GLU A 858 -15.52 32.08 15.90
C GLU A 858 -15.79 32.83 14.58
N VAL A 859 -17.05 32.88 14.15
CA VAL A 859 -17.49 33.60 12.94
C VAL A 859 -17.54 35.10 13.24
N PRO A 860 -17.11 35.98 12.30
CA PRO A 860 -17.25 37.42 12.44
C PRO A 860 -18.71 37.85 12.68
N LYS A 861 -18.94 38.78 13.61
CA LYS A 861 -20.28 39.26 13.98
C LYS A 861 -21.10 39.77 12.78
N GLU A 862 -20.44 40.43 11.83
CA GLU A 862 -21.06 40.93 10.59
C GLU A 862 -21.74 39.83 9.75
N GLU A 863 -21.18 38.61 9.73
CA GLU A 863 -21.76 37.50 8.98
C GLU A 863 -22.94 36.87 9.73
N LEU A 864 -22.91 36.91 11.07
CA LEU A 864 -24.04 36.47 11.90
C LEU A 864 -25.23 37.43 11.76
N GLU A 865 -25.00 38.74 11.80
CA GLU A 865 -26.04 39.77 11.59
C GLU A 865 -26.68 39.67 10.20
N LYS A 866 -25.90 39.35 9.15
CA LYS A 866 -26.44 39.07 7.80
C LYS A 866 -27.37 37.86 7.78
N VAL A 867 -26.97 36.77 8.44
CA VAL A 867 -27.78 35.55 8.54
C VAL A 867 -29.08 35.81 9.31
N GLU A 868 -29.02 36.56 10.42
CA GLU A 868 -30.19 36.97 11.20
C GLU A 868 -31.12 37.89 10.41
N GLY A 869 -30.58 38.86 9.67
CA GLY A 869 -31.36 39.73 8.78
C GLY A 869 -32.11 38.95 7.69
N LEU A 870 -31.47 37.96 7.08
CA LEU A 870 -32.11 37.07 6.09
C LEU A 870 -33.17 36.16 6.72
N LYS A 871 -32.97 35.69 7.97
CA LYS A 871 -33.99 34.95 8.73
C LYS A 871 -35.23 35.82 8.97
N HIS A 872 -35.03 37.08 9.40
CA HIS A 872 -36.12 38.02 9.59
C HIS A 872 -36.87 38.36 8.30
N GLN A 873 -36.16 38.54 7.18
CA GLN A 873 -36.78 38.74 5.86
C GLN A 873 -37.66 37.55 5.44
N ARG A 874 -37.16 36.31 5.57
CA ARG A 874 -37.94 35.10 5.24
C ARG A 874 -39.13 34.88 6.18
N MET A 875 -38.99 35.22 7.46
CA MET A 875 -40.10 35.17 8.41
C MET A 875 -41.17 36.22 8.08
N ALA A 876 -40.78 37.40 7.59
CA ALA A 876 -41.72 38.42 7.12
C ALA A 876 -42.43 37.99 5.82
N GLU A 877 -41.70 37.45 4.84
CA GLU A 877 -42.28 36.94 3.58
C GLU A 877 -43.23 35.73 3.80
N GLY A 878 -42.91 34.87 4.76
CA GLY A 878 -43.76 33.74 5.15
C GLY A 878 -45.00 34.12 5.95
N ALA A 879 -44.99 35.27 6.64
CA ALA A 879 -46.16 35.80 7.35
C ALA A 879 -47.21 36.39 6.40
N ASP A 880 -46.78 36.96 5.26
CA ASP A 880 -47.69 37.53 4.25
C ASP A 880 -48.44 36.48 3.42
N HIS A 881 -48.05 35.19 3.49
CA HIS A 881 -48.73 34.08 2.81
C HIS A 881 -49.65 33.26 3.74
N ALA A 882 -49.82 33.68 5.00
CA ALA A 882 -50.72 33.06 5.96
C ALA A 882 -52.02 33.88 6.13
N MET A 883 -52.74 34.15 5.05
CA MET A 883 -54.16 34.54 5.06
C MET A 883 -54.76 34.29 3.66
N GLU A 884 -55.34 33.10 3.47
CA GLU A 884 -56.66 32.86 2.86
C GLU A 884 -56.92 31.33 2.96
N ILE A 885 -57.92 30.97 3.76
CA ILE A 885 -58.49 29.61 3.87
C ILE A 885 -59.41 29.37 2.68
#